data_AF-A0A965Q0W4-F1
#
_entry.id   AF-A0A965Q0W4-F1
#
_cell.length_a   1.000
_cell.length_b   1.000
_cell.length_c   1.000
_cell.angle_alpha   90.00
_cell.angle_beta   90.00
_cell.angle_gamma   90.00
#
_symmetry.space_group_name_H-M   'P 1'
#
loop_
_entity.id
_entity.type
_entity.pdbx_description
1 polymer ?
#
loop_
_entity_poly.entity_id
_entity_poly.type
_entity_poly.pdbx_seq_one_letter_code
_entity_poly.pdbx_strand_id
1 'polypeptide(L)'
;MDNVYREVGIQEISTEDLSSFEEAKRFLDLDGPVLGGFISSSLVGNPRLLILQDRATWLLRVEKIPARIAAIAVPFFGRMARLYQDRMKAASQKGLLFFSRPFFSQGDCATSLFKTLSERDKTHHFLNLVGELDHLHRHGFFHGNLSLDNLALWKEKLVLLDPGVDFLCSASAKVLSSHPEEVTREAQSKDLSDFVSLLLRELPSLKDAVEDITPNLDVLRSILETLLIEPLGKEESLNRSSPDHSQKSRFLPRVIIVTVSVVAFLFGYFSFQDQTLWKILWNDGAHQELQGDWNSGEPARLQKVARKAAMESDVAAQTVILEAQEPDILSQFFHQPLRVALNAGWYDEFSEEEKASLFTFVLAPILRDEINSIPDLSSLHYGVALSLLAGLPASQSPEMLFRVLEAQKARLPVPYGLALDILSVESKEAAAKLFRAFARIATLGIDSQTLRIYIPSTLQETDVRLRVKLILLGLTEDERGALWEFLREIAGARQSVGWFITDSLAGWNSLPAQRLLEISYATKDFDGLTVQQLGDLLVAPFLEPDRTVMLIQEIASSANIPKLEEFLAVLSKDTTFSRDQVITLLSGLMLRGDARYAFLAKWFETTPAPESVLQLLIASKDMPQFDFFSLPASRYLKESTDWRITTEELDALSDHIDPLARGIAYSRASAANPAQRRLLERRQKLENNDALRKLIISKLSRTQ
;
A
#
# COMPACT_ATOMS: atom_id res chain seq x y z
N MET A 1 -39.60 -5.41 8.16
CA MET A 1 -38.44 -4.55 8.47
C MET A 1 -37.17 -5.10 7.83
N ASP A 2 -37.05 -6.41 7.65
CA ASP A 2 -35.91 -7.11 7.00
C ASP A 2 -35.47 -6.59 5.62
N ASN A 3 -36.38 -6.02 4.83
CA ASN A 3 -36.05 -5.48 3.50
C ASN A 3 -35.32 -4.12 3.52
N VAL A 4 -35.45 -3.34 4.61
CA VAL A 4 -34.77 -2.02 4.71
C VAL A 4 -33.30 -2.18 5.12
N TYR A 5 -32.95 -3.21 5.88
CA TYR A 5 -31.57 -3.47 6.31
C TYR A 5 -30.62 -3.86 5.18
N ARG A 6 -31.13 -4.56 4.14
CA ARG A 6 -30.32 -4.99 2.99
C ARG A 6 -29.94 -3.85 2.05
N GLU A 7 -30.74 -2.79 1.96
CA GLU A 7 -30.46 -1.66 1.05
C GLU A 7 -29.32 -0.75 1.54
N VAL A 8 -28.99 -0.78 2.84
CA VAL A 8 -27.98 0.10 3.47
C VAL A 8 -26.70 -0.65 3.90
N GLY A 9 -26.60 -1.95 3.60
CA GLY A 9 -25.43 -2.76 3.97
C GLY A 9 -25.25 -2.95 5.48
N ILE A 10 -26.35 -2.92 6.25
CA ILE A 10 -26.31 -3.13 7.70
C ILE A 10 -26.37 -4.64 7.98
N GLN A 11 -25.27 -5.20 8.48
CA GLN A 11 -25.21 -6.60 8.91
C GLN A 11 -25.81 -6.76 10.32
N GLU A 12 -26.50 -7.88 10.54
CA GLU A 12 -27.03 -8.26 11.85
C GLU A 12 -25.86 -8.47 12.82
N ILE A 13 -26.00 -7.99 14.06
CA ILE A 13 -24.94 -8.07 15.07
C ILE A 13 -24.71 -9.53 15.43
N SER A 14 -23.49 -10.03 15.23
CA SER A 14 -23.14 -11.40 15.58
C SER A 14 -23.25 -11.63 17.10
N THR A 15 -23.39 -12.89 17.53
CA THR A 15 -23.35 -13.25 18.95
C THR A 15 -22.05 -12.85 19.65
N GLU A 16 -20.94 -12.72 18.94
CA GLU A 16 -19.66 -12.26 19.48
C GLU A 16 -19.65 -10.73 19.68
N ASP A 17 -20.28 -9.99 18.76
CA ASP A 17 -20.34 -8.52 18.77
C ASP A 17 -21.42 -7.92 19.68
N LEU A 18 -22.37 -8.75 20.13
CA LEU A 18 -23.43 -8.39 21.08
C LEU A 18 -22.86 -7.79 22.38
N SER A 19 -21.68 -8.25 22.80
CA SER A 19 -20.99 -7.69 23.98
C SER A 19 -20.50 -6.25 23.76
N SER A 20 -19.90 -5.98 22.60
CA SER A 20 -19.46 -4.65 22.17
C SER A 20 -20.65 -3.69 21.97
N PHE A 21 -21.78 -4.21 21.48
CA PHE A 21 -23.02 -3.43 21.32
C PHE A 21 -23.62 -2.99 22.66
N GLU A 22 -23.71 -3.89 23.64
CA GLU A 22 -24.21 -3.56 24.97
C GLU A 22 -23.27 -2.60 25.72
N GLU A 23 -21.94 -2.72 25.53
CA GLU A 23 -20.98 -1.75 26.04
C GLU A 23 -21.12 -0.37 25.39
N ALA A 24 -21.32 -0.31 24.06
CA ALA A 24 -21.59 0.93 23.34
C ALA A 24 -22.88 1.62 23.82
N LYS A 25 -23.94 0.85 24.09
CA LYS A 25 -25.21 1.37 24.63
C LYS A 25 -25.02 2.05 25.99
N ARG A 26 -24.27 1.39 26.89
CA ARG A 26 -23.91 1.95 28.21
C ARG A 26 -23.04 3.19 28.08
N PHE A 27 -22.07 3.18 27.16
CA PHE A 27 -21.19 4.32 26.91
C PHE A 27 -21.97 5.56 26.46
N LEU A 28 -22.98 5.38 25.61
CA LEU A 28 -23.81 6.47 25.10
C LEU A 28 -24.91 6.93 26.08
N ASP A 29 -25.04 6.27 27.24
CA ASP A 29 -26.09 6.53 28.23
C ASP A 29 -27.51 6.39 27.63
N LEU A 30 -27.69 5.36 26.78
CA LEU A 30 -28.95 5.12 26.07
C LEU A 30 -29.88 4.22 26.89
N ASP A 31 -30.93 4.80 27.46
CA ASP A 31 -31.97 4.08 28.17
C ASP A 31 -33.13 3.67 27.23
N GLY A 32 -33.46 2.37 27.17
CA GLY A 32 -34.60 1.86 26.39
C GLY A 32 -34.23 1.01 25.16
N PRO A 33 -35.20 0.72 24.26
CA PRO A 33 -34.95 -0.06 23.05
C PRO A 33 -34.13 0.77 22.05
N VAL A 34 -33.05 0.18 21.56
CA VAL A 34 -32.14 0.76 20.57
C VAL A 34 -32.07 -0.18 19.37
N LEU A 35 -31.98 0.36 18.16
CA LEU A 35 -31.75 -0.40 16.95
C LEU A 35 -30.28 -0.28 16.57
N GLY A 36 -29.60 -1.40 16.33
CA GLY A 36 -28.17 -1.41 16.03
C GLY A 36 -27.79 -2.33 14.90
N GLY A 37 -26.71 -2.01 14.19
CA GLY A 37 -26.09 -2.90 13.23
C GLY A 37 -24.77 -2.34 12.68
N PHE A 38 -23.94 -3.20 12.10
CA PHE A 38 -22.66 -2.76 11.55
C PHE A 38 -22.82 -2.33 10.09
N ILE A 39 -22.29 -1.15 9.76
CA ILE A 39 -22.16 -0.70 8.38
C ILE A 39 -20.87 -1.31 7.83
N SER A 40 -21.01 -2.23 6.86
CA SER A 40 -19.86 -2.69 6.09
C SER A 40 -19.42 -1.54 5.16
N SER A 41 -18.32 -0.88 5.49
CA SER A 41 -17.68 0.04 4.55
C SER A 41 -16.90 -0.74 3.47
N SER A 42 -16.69 -0.16 2.29
CA SER A 42 -15.82 -0.72 1.26
C SER A 42 -14.35 -0.85 1.69
N LEU A 43 -13.97 -0.29 2.84
CA LEU A 43 -12.68 -0.53 3.50
C LEU A 43 -12.85 -1.74 4.44
N VAL A 44 -12.37 -2.89 3.98
CA VAL A 44 -12.27 -4.12 4.78
C VAL A 44 -11.35 -3.84 5.99
N GLY A 45 -11.88 -3.97 7.21
CA GLY A 45 -11.08 -3.84 8.44
C GLY A 45 -11.54 -2.77 9.44
N ASN A 46 -12.61 -2.00 9.16
CA ASN A 46 -13.07 -0.94 10.07
C ASN A 46 -14.60 -0.89 10.21
N PRO A 47 -15.23 -1.90 10.82
CA PRO A 47 -16.67 -1.98 10.95
C PRO A 47 -17.18 -0.82 11.82
N ARG A 48 -18.09 0.00 11.28
CA ARG A 48 -18.73 1.10 12.03
C ARG A 48 -20.07 0.63 12.57
N LEU A 49 -20.25 0.70 13.89
CA LEU A 49 -21.50 0.35 14.54
C LEU A 49 -22.47 1.53 14.43
N LEU A 50 -23.60 1.35 13.77
CA LEU A 50 -24.70 2.31 13.75
C LEU A 50 -25.65 2.01 14.90
N ILE A 51 -25.96 3.02 15.71
CA ILE A 51 -27.00 2.94 16.77
C ILE A 51 -28.06 4.00 16.51
N LEU A 52 -29.31 3.56 16.49
CA LEU A 52 -30.49 4.39 16.33
C LEU A 52 -31.32 4.32 17.63
N GLN A 53 -31.59 5.48 18.22
CA GLN A 53 -32.52 5.60 19.33
C GLN A 53 -33.41 6.83 19.10
N ASP A 54 -34.73 6.61 19.10
CA ASP A 54 -35.73 7.62 18.78
C ASP A 54 -35.48 8.32 17.42
N ARG A 55 -34.96 9.56 17.45
CA ARG A 55 -34.58 10.38 16.29
C ARG A 55 -33.09 10.67 16.22
N ALA A 56 -32.30 10.13 17.15
CA ALA A 56 -30.86 10.28 17.18
C ALA A 56 -30.23 9.09 16.47
N THR A 57 -29.28 9.38 15.59
CA THR A 57 -28.47 8.39 14.92
C THR A 57 -27.03 8.61 15.29
N TRP A 58 -26.41 7.57 15.83
CA TRP A 58 -25.03 7.55 16.28
C TRP A 58 -24.23 6.61 15.40
N LEU A 59 -23.11 7.09 14.88
CA LEU A 59 -22.12 6.23 14.25
C LEU A 59 -20.98 6.04 15.24
N LEU A 60 -20.67 4.79 15.56
CA LEU A 60 -19.57 4.42 16.43
C LEU A 60 -18.45 3.73 15.67
N ARG A 61 -17.23 4.19 15.90
CA ARG A 61 -16.03 3.45 15.56
C ARG A 61 -15.55 2.73 16.81
N VAL A 62 -15.28 1.43 16.66
CA VAL A 62 -14.81 0.56 17.74
C VAL A 62 -13.44 0.06 17.35
N GLU A 63 -12.41 0.51 18.05
CA GLU A 63 -11.03 0.11 17.77
C GLU A 63 -10.44 -0.64 18.96
N LYS A 64 -9.81 -1.78 18.68
CA LYS A 64 -9.12 -2.57 19.71
C LYS A 64 -7.70 -2.06 19.84
N ILE A 65 -7.44 -1.32 20.91
CA ILE A 65 -6.12 -0.75 21.18
C ILE A 65 -5.49 -1.35 22.44
N PRO A 66 -4.16 -1.52 22.48
CA PRO A 66 -3.46 -1.91 23.69
C PRO A 66 -3.84 -1.01 24.87
N ALA A 67 -4.04 -1.59 26.07
CA ALA A 67 -4.47 -0.84 27.25
C ALA A 67 -3.59 0.38 27.58
N ARG A 68 -2.29 0.30 27.28
CA ARG A 68 -1.33 1.41 27.40
C ARG A 68 -1.62 2.60 26.46
N ILE A 69 -2.10 2.33 25.24
CA ILE A 69 -2.48 3.36 24.26
C ILE A 69 -3.82 3.97 24.66
N ALA A 70 -4.77 3.16 25.14
CA ALA A 70 -6.04 3.64 25.66
C ALA A 70 -5.89 4.70 26.77
N ALA A 71 -4.90 4.53 27.65
CA ALA A 71 -4.60 5.50 28.72
C ALA A 71 -4.16 6.88 28.20
N ILE A 72 -3.59 6.96 26.99
CA ILE A 72 -3.17 8.21 26.33
C ILE A 72 -4.28 8.74 25.42
N ALA A 73 -4.90 7.84 24.66
CA ALA A 73 -5.94 8.15 23.68
C ALA A 73 -7.18 8.77 24.35
N VAL A 74 -7.66 8.22 25.48
CA VAL A 74 -8.88 8.72 26.12
C VAL A 74 -8.75 10.18 26.60
N PRO A 75 -7.69 10.59 27.32
CA PRO A 75 -7.47 12.00 27.65
C PRO A 75 -7.30 12.89 26.41
N PHE A 76 -6.60 12.41 25.37
CA PHE A 76 -6.42 13.13 24.12
C PHE A 76 -7.76 13.42 23.44
N PHE A 77 -8.57 12.40 23.22
CA PHE A 77 -9.90 12.55 22.62
C PHE A 77 -10.89 13.26 23.54
N GLY A 78 -10.73 13.16 24.86
CA GLY A 78 -11.52 13.95 25.81
C GLY A 78 -11.20 15.46 25.76
N ARG A 79 -9.98 15.85 25.39
CA ARG A 79 -9.63 17.25 25.10
C ARG A 79 -10.16 17.68 23.73
N MET A 80 -10.05 16.81 22.73
CA MET A 80 -10.55 17.08 21.37
C MET A 80 -12.10 17.15 21.32
N ALA A 81 -12.81 16.31 22.07
CA ALA A 81 -14.26 16.35 22.22
C ALA A 81 -14.74 17.69 22.81
N ARG A 82 -13.98 18.27 23.75
CA ARG A 82 -14.24 19.61 24.30
C ARG A 82 -14.03 20.71 23.26
N LEU A 83 -13.05 20.55 22.37
CA LEU A 83 -12.83 21.47 21.25
C LEU A 83 -14.01 21.47 20.27
N TYR A 84 -14.59 20.30 20.01
CA TYR A 84 -15.69 20.12 19.07
C TYR A 84 -17.10 20.11 19.70
N GLN A 85 -17.24 20.60 20.95
CA GLN A 85 -18.51 20.95 21.63
C GLN A 85 -19.71 20.06 21.23
N ASP A 86 -19.72 18.80 21.68
CA ASP A 86 -20.77 17.78 21.50
C ASP A 86 -20.74 16.93 20.21
N ARG A 87 -19.83 17.20 19.28
CA ARG A 87 -19.73 16.40 18.02
C ARG A 87 -19.00 15.07 18.18
N MET A 88 -18.31 14.87 19.29
CA MET A 88 -17.53 13.67 19.55
C MET A 88 -17.59 13.29 21.03
N LYS A 89 -17.82 12.01 21.34
CA LYS A 89 -17.51 11.44 22.67
C LYS A 89 -16.52 10.30 22.50
N ALA A 90 -15.61 10.15 23.47
CA ALA A 90 -14.67 9.04 23.51
C ALA A 90 -14.60 8.39 24.90
N ALA A 91 -14.53 7.06 24.95
CA ALA A 91 -14.21 6.30 26.16
C ALA A 91 -13.46 5.01 25.83
N SER A 92 -12.69 4.50 26.79
CA SER A 92 -12.08 3.18 26.72
C SER A 92 -12.69 2.25 27.76
N GLN A 93 -13.13 1.07 27.33
CA GLN A 93 -13.53 -0.02 28.21
C GLN A 93 -12.94 -1.34 27.69
N LYS A 94 -12.25 -2.10 28.56
CA LYS A 94 -11.63 -3.41 28.22
C LYS A 94 -10.70 -3.39 26.98
N GLY A 95 -10.04 -2.26 26.69
CA GLY A 95 -9.16 -2.13 25.52
C GLY A 95 -9.88 -1.82 24.21
N LEU A 96 -11.19 -1.55 24.26
CA LEU A 96 -11.96 -1.00 23.15
C LEU A 96 -12.09 0.51 23.32
N LEU A 97 -11.73 1.25 22.28
CA LEU A 97 -11.94 2.70 22.20
C LEU A 97 -13.22 2.95 21.39
N PHE A 98 -14.20 3.58 22.03
CA PHE A 98 -15.45 3.97 21.40
C PHE A 98 -15.38 5.43 21.00
N PHE A 99 -15.68 5.72 19.74
CA PHE A 99 -15.89 7.07 19.24
C PHE A 99 -17.34 7.20 18.84
N SER A 100 -18.04 8.24 19.24
CA SER A 100 -19.40 8.48 18.75
C SER A 100 -19.54 9.85 18.14
N ARG A 101 -20.32 9.91 17.05
CA ARG A 101 -20.71 11.16 16.39
C ARG A 101 -22.16 11.08 15.88
N PRO A 102 -22.82 12.23 15.63
CA PRO A 102 -24.07 12.28 14.89
C PRO A 102 -23.89 11.70 13.49
N PHE A 103 -24.84 10.91 13.02
CA PHE A 103 -24.80 10.34 11.67
C PHE A 103 -25.01 11.41 10.60
N PHE A 104 -24.17 11.35 9.57
CA PHE A 104 -24.30 12.11 8.34
C PHE A 104 -24.97 11.20 7.31
N SER A 105 -26.03 11.68 6.67
CA SER A 105 -26.77 10.88 5.69
C SER A 105 -25.88 10.61 4.46
N GLN A 106 -26.18 9.60 3.64
CA GLN A 106 -25.41 9.29 2.42
C GLN A 106 -25.36 10.48 1.42
N GLY A 107 -26.23 11.48 1.56
CA GLY A 107 -26.16 12.74 0.81
C GLY A 107 -25.06 13.71 1.26
N ASP A 108 -24.40 13.44 2.38
CA ASP A 108 -23.46 14.34 3.04
C ASP A 108 -21.98 13.91 2.92
N CYS A 109 -21.67 12.85 2.17
CA CYS A 109 -20.28 12.43 1.93
C CYS A 109 -19.61 13.34 0.90
N ALA A 110 -18.41 13.84 1.21
CA ALA A 110 -17.69 14.76 0.33
C ALA A 110 -17.42 14.15 -1.06
N THR A 111 -17.26 12.83 -1.18
CA THR A 111 -16.97 12.14 -2.44
C THR A 111 -18.06 12.29 -3.51
N SER A 112 -19.35 12.25 -3.12
CA SER A 112 -20.46 12.47 -4.06
C SER A 112 -20.69 13.95 -4.32
N LEU A 113 -20.55 14.78 -3.29
CA LEU A 113 -20.72 16.23 -3.36
C LEU A 113 -19.73 16.86 -4.34
N PHE A 114 -18.42 16.59 -4.19
CA PHE A 114 -17.36 17.21 -4.99
C PHE A 114 -17.46 16.88 -6.49
N LYS A 115 -18.11 15.77 -6.87
CA LYS A 115 -18.38 15.45 -8.28
C LYS A 115 -19.39 16.40 -8.94
N THR A 116 -20.22 17.06 -8.15
CA THR A 116 -21.33 17.91 -8.62
C THR A 116 -21.10 19.40 -8.43
N LEU A 117 -20.11 19.77 -7.61
CA LEU A 117 -19.79 21.17 -7.31
C LEU A 117 -18.98 21.82 -8.43
N SER A 118 -19.23 23.11 -8.66
CA SER A 118 -18.36 23.94 -9.50
C SER A 118 -16.98 24.10 -8.86
N GLU A 119 -15.94 24.42 -9.66
CA GLU A 119 -14.61 24.71 -9.10
C GLU A 119 -14.66 25.80 -8.04
N ARG A 120 -15.45 26.86 -8.26
CA ARG A 120 -15.63 27.94 -7.29
C ARG A 120 -16.19 27.45 -5.95
N ASP A 121 -17.20 26.58 -5.99
CA ASP A 121 -17.80 26.04 -4.77
C ASP A 121 -16.83 25.09 -4.05
N LYS A 122 -16.08 24.28 -4.81
CA LYS A 122 -14.99 23.47 -4.26
C LYS A 122 -13.94 24.33 -3.58
N THR A 123 -13.50 25.43 -4.20
CA THR A 123 -12.54 26.39 -3.62
C THR A 123 -13.07 26.94 -2.30
N HIS A 124 -14.36 27.31 -2.24
CA HIS A 124 -14.99 27.78 -1.00
C HIS A 124 -15.02 26.70 0.09
N HIS A 125 -15.31 25.43 -0.25
CA HIS A 125 -15.25 24.33 0.71
C HIS A 125 -13.83 24.04 1.20
N PHE A 126 -12.82 24.08 0.32
CA PHE A 126 -11.42 23.96 0.71
C PHE A 126 -10.96 25.11 1.61
N LEU A 127 -11.41 26.34 1.37
CA LEU A 127 -11.11 27.46 2.25
C LEU A 127 -11.66 27.25 3.67
N ASN A 128 -12.88 26.73 3.78
CA ASN A 128 -13.45 26.35 5.07
C ASN A 128 -12.64 25.23 5.74
N LEU A 129 -12.19 24.24 4.97
CA LEU A 129 -11.38 23.14 5.47
C LEU A 129 -10.00 23.59 5.99
N VAL A 130 -9.36 24.57 5.32
CA VAL A 130 -8.13 25.22 5.85
C VAL A 130 -8.40 25.87 7.21
N GLY A 131 -9.57 26.49 7.39
CA GLY A 131 -9.96 27.06 8.68
C GLY A 131 -10.13 26.00 9.78
N GLU A 132 -10.75 24.87 9.46
CA GLU A 132 -10.91 23.74 10.40
C GLU A 132 -9.57 23.09 10.76
N LEU A 133 -8.66 22.89 9.79
CA LEU A 133 -7.32 22.38 10.04
C LEU A 133 -6.48 23.35 10.88
N ASP A 134 -6.51 24.64 10.57
CA ASP A 134 -5.83 25.68 11.35
C ASP A 134 -6.34 25.72 12.79
N HIS A 135 -7.66 25.60 12.98
CA HIS A 135 -8.26 25.50 14.31
C HIS A 135 -7.75 24.26 15.05
N LEU A 136 -7.71 23.10 14.40
CA LEU A 136 -7.20 21.85 14.97
C LEU A 136 -5.72 21.96 15.36
N HIS A 137 -4.88 22.47 14.45
CA HIS A 137 -3.43 22.57 14.62
C HIS A 137 -3.03 23.54 15.73
N ARG A 138 -3.70 24.69 15.86
CA ARG A 138 -3.45 25.66 16.94
C ARG A 138 -3.74 25.12 18.34
N HIS A 139 -4.59 24.11 18.45
CA HIS A 139 -4.89 23.44 19.71
C HIS A 139 -3.99 22.23 19.97
N GLY A 140 -2.93 22.04 19.17
CA GLY A 140 -1.97 20.94 19.31
C GLY A 140 -2.54 19.60 18.87
N PHE A 141 -3.55 19.61 17.99
CA PHE A 141 -4.13 18.42 17.40
C PHE A 141 -3.78 18.31 15.91
N PHE A 142 -4.12 17.17 15.33
CA PHE A 142 -3.95 16.82 13.92
C PHE A 142 -5.05 15.83 13.52
N HIS A 143 -5.24 15.63 12.22
CA HIS A 143 -6.21 14.69 11.67
C HIS A 143 -5.59 13.30 11.49
N GLY A 144 -4.38 13.22 10.92
CA GLY A 144 -3.61 12.00 10.72
C GLY A 144 -3.90 11.26 9.40
N ASN A 145 -5.05 11.49 8.77
CA ASN A 145 -5.42 10.93 7.47
C ASN A 145 -6.52 11.76 6.80
N LEU A 146 -6.14 12.77 6.02
CA LEU A 146 -7.13 13.64 5.37
C LEU A 146 -7.53 13.11 3.99
N SER A 147 -8.80 12.72 3.83
CA SER A 147 -9.34 12.17 2.59
C SER A 147 -10.82 12.55 2.44
N LEU A 148 -11.41 12.42 1.24
CA LEU A 148 -12.85 12.70 1.06
C LEU A 148 -13.74 11.80 1.92
N ASP A 149 -13.30 10.58 2.23
CA ASP A 149 -14.07 9.65 3.07
C ASP A 149 -14.06 10.05 4.56
N ASN A 150 -13.13 10.93 4.94
CA ASN A 150 -13.00 11.53 6.26
C ASN A 150 -13.51 12.98 6.30
N LEU A 151 -14.36 13.37 5.34
CA LEU A 151 -14.98 14.68 5.27
C LEU A 151 -16.49 14.53 5.11
N ALA A 152 -17.25 15.34 5.85
CA ALA A 152 -18.70 15.41 5.71
C ALA A 152 -19.19 16.85 5.52
N LEU A 153 -20.39 16.98 4.97
CA LEU A 153 -21.11 18.24 4.98
C LEU A 153 -22.00 18.33 6.22
N TRP A 154 -21.82 19.38 7.03
CA TRP A 154 -22.69 19.72 8.14
C TRP A 154 -23.13 21.18 7.99
N LYS A 155 -24.45 21.42 7.82
CA LYS A 155 -25.01 22.78 7.71
C LYS A 155 -24.25 23.58 6.66
N GLU A 156 -24.07 22.97 5.48
CA GLU A 156 -23.37 23.55 4.32
C GLU A 156 -21.86 23.82 4.52
N LYS A 157 -21.29 23.40 5.65
CA LYS A 157 -19.84 23.50 5.91
C LYS A 157 -19.21 22.14 5.87
N LEU A 158 -18.03 22.08 5.28
CA LEU A 158 -17.24 20.87 5.29
C LEU A 158 -16.60 20.70 6.69
N VAL A 159 -16.73 19.51 7.27
CA VAL A 159 -16.20 19.20 8.60
C VAL A 159 -15.28 17.98 8.55
N LEU A 160 -14.25 18.02 9.40
CA LEU A 160 -13.31 16.92 9.62
C LEU A 160 -13.98 15.78 10.39
N LEU A 161 -13.79 14.55 9.94
CA LEU A 161 -14.32 13.35 10.58
C LEU A 161 -13.22 12.57 11.29
N ASP A 162 -13.44 12.26 12.56
CA ASP A 162 -12.56 11.41 13.38
C ASP A 162 -11.09 11.88 13.45
N PRO A 163 -10.82 13.18 13.72
CA PRO A 163 -9.44 13.69 13.78
C PRO A 163 -8.59 12.94 14.81
N GLY A 164 -7.36 12.57 14.44
CA GLY A 164 -6.37 11.95 15.30
C GLY A 164 -6.55 10.44 15.53
N VAL A 165 -7.64 9.83 15.04
CA VAL A 165 -7.92 8.40 15.25
C VAL A 165 -6.94 7.52 14.49
N ASP A 166 -6.79 7.73 13.18
CA ASP A 166 -5.94 6.87 12.35
C ASP A 166 -4.48 6.92 12.78
N PHE A 167 -4.00 8.10 13.19
CA PHE A 167 -2.66 8.26 13.73
C PHE A 167 -2.47 7.55 15.06
N LEU A 168 -3.42 7.64 16.00
CA LEU A 168 -3.30 6.96 17.29
C LEU A 168 -3.45 5.44 17.19
N CYS A 169 -4.15 4.95 16.17
CA CYS A 169 -4.26 3.53 15.86
C CYS A 169 -2.99 2.99 15.15
N SER A 170 -2.32 3.80 14.34
CA SER A 170 -1.11 3.40 13.60
C SER A 170 0.20 3.66 14.38
N ALA A 171 0.20 4.62 15.29
CA ALA A 171 1.38 4.98 16.07
C ALA A 171 1.73 3.91 17.10
N SER A 172 3.00 3.53 17.16
CA SER A 172 3.49 2.65 18.22
C SER A 172 3.38 3.36 19.57
N ALA A 173 3.04 2.62 20.63
CA ALA A 173 2.96 3.16 21.99
C ALA A 173 4.27 3.83 22.46
N LYS A 174 5.41 3.50 21.83
CA LYS A 174 6.75 4.03 22.13
C LYS A 174 6.96 5.45 21.55
N VAL A 175 6.36 5.73 20.39
CA VAL A 175 6.45 7.03 19.70
C VAL A 175 5.62 8.08 20.46
N LEU A 176 4.40 7.73 20.87
CA LEU A 176 3.51 8.62 21.62
C LEU A 176 4.02 8.96 23.04
N SER A 177 4.86 8.10 23.64
CA SER A 177 5.33 8.28 25.02
C SER A 177 6.64 9.06 25.15
N SER A 178 7.44 9.17 24.08
CA SER A 178 8.80 9.71 24.16
C SER A 178 8.91 11.16 23.68
N HIS A 179 8.22 11.55 22.60
CA HIS A 179 8.33 12.90 22.01
C HIS A 179 6.98 13.42 21.46
N PRO A 180 5.99 13.70 22.33
CA PRO A 180 4.63 14.05 21.90
C PRO A 180 4.55 15.33 21.03
N GLU A 181 5.48 16.27 21.19
CA GLU A 181 5.51 17.51 20.40
C GLU A 181 6.06 17.30 18.98
N GLU A 182 7.14 16.53 18.83
CA GLU A 182 7.70 16.17 17.52
C GLU A 182 6.70 15.34 16.71
N VAL A 183 6.06 14.39 17.38
CA VAL A 183 4.97 13.58 16.83
C VAL A 183 3.80 14.46 16.35
N THR A 184 3.46 15.49 17.11
CA THR A 184 2.41 16.43 16.71
C THR A 184 2.83 17.24 15.48
N ARG A 185 4.09 17.70 15.40
CA ARG A 185 4.60 18.44 14.23
C ARG A 185 4.64 17.57 12.97
N GLU A 186 5.11 16.33 13.08
CA GLU A 186 5.14 15.39 11.96
C GLU A 186 3.73 15.07 11.46
N ALA A 187 2.80 14.81 12.39
CA ALA A 187 1.40 14.55 12.04
C ALA A 187 0.70 15.76 11.42
N GLN A 188 1.01 16.99 11.88
CA GLN A 188 0.52 18.21 11.25
C GLN A 188 1.12 18.42 9.85
N SER A 189 2.40 18.12 9.66
CA SER A 189 3.04 18.13 8.34
C SER A 189 2.35 17.16 7.38
N LYS A 190 2.03 15.95 7.87
CA LYS A 190 1.25 14.96 7.11
C LYS A 190 -0.13 15.49 6.74
N ASP A 191 -0.87 16.11 7.65
CA ASP A 191 -2.18 16.71 7.34
C ASP A 191 -2.10 17.72 6.19
N LEU A 192 -1.04 18.54 6.16
CA LEU A 192 -0.84 19.52 5.09
C LEU A 192 -0.54 18.84 3.76
N SER A 193 0.28 17.80 3.76
CA SER A 193 0.56 16.99 2.57
C SER A 193 -0.71 16.32 2.03
N ASP A 194 -1.49 15.69 2.91
CA ASP A 194 -2.77 15.06 2.56
C ASP A 194 -3.76 16.12 2.02
N PHE A 195 -3.82 17.31 2.64
CA PHE A 195 -4.64 18.43 2.18
C PHE A 195 -4.24 18.92 0.79
N VAL A 196 -2.95 19.13 0.53
CA VAL A 196 -2.47 19.55 -0.79
C VAL A 196 -2.79 18.50 -1.84
N SER A 197 -2.56 17.23 -1.54
CA SER A 197 -2.89 16.12 -2.43
C SER A 197 -4.38 16.08 -2.76
N LEU A 198 -5.23 16.27 -1.76
CA LEU A 198 -6.67 16.34 -1.94
C LEU A 198 -7.10 17.58 -2.75
N LEU A 199 -6.50 18.73 -2.47
CA LEU A 199 -6.74 19.98 -3.19
C LEU A 199 -6.41 19.84 -4.68
N LEU A 200 -5.23 19.34 -5.00
CA LEU A 200 -4.77 19.15 -6.38
C LEU A 200 -5.59 18.12 -7.15
N ARG A 201 -6.10 17.09 -6.46
CA ARG A 201 -6.99 16.11 -7.08
C ARG A 201 -8.33 16.71 -7.49
N GLU A 202 -8.92 17.53 -6.61
CA GLU A 202 -10.27 18.06 -6.82
C GLU A 202 -10.29 19.40 -7.58
N LEU A 203 -9.17 20.13 -7.57
CA LEU A 203 -8.93 21.40 -8.26
C LEU A 203 -7.58 21.35 -9.01
N PRO A 204 -7.49 20.57 -10.11
CA PRO A 204 -6.24 20.39 -10.86
C PRO A 204 -5.73 21.68 -11.52
N SER A 205 -6.61 22.67 -11.71
CA SER A 205 -6.26 24.03 -12.16
C SER A 205 -5.29 24.75 -11.22
N LEU A 206 -5.12 24.27 -9.98
CA LEU A 206 -4.23 24.86 -8.97
C LEU A 206 -2.83 24.25 -8.94
N LYS A 207 -2.55 23.27 -9.81
CA LYS A 207 -1.27 22.56 -9.84
C LYS A 207 -0.08 23.54 -9.87
N ASP A 208 -0.03 24.40 -10.86
CA ASP A 208 1.08 25.35 -11.04
C ASP A 208 1.20 26.37 -9.89
N ALA A 209 0.11 26.65 -9.18
CA ALA A 209 0.08 27.60 -8.09
C ALA A 209 0.53 27.00 -6.75
N VAL A 210 0.53 25.67 -6.61
CA VAL A 210 0.72 24.98 -5.32
C VAL A 210 1.90 24.00 -5.33
N GLU A 211 2.29 23.46 -6.48
CA GLU A 211 3.32 22.40 -6.61
C GLU A 211 4.72 22.84 -6.12
N ASP A 212 5.06 24.13 -6.22
CA ASP A 212 6.36 24.68 -5.80
C ASP A 212 6.36 25.33 -4.40
N ILE A 213 5.24 25.28 -3.67
CA ILE A 213 5.08 25.98 -2.40
C ILE A 213 5.27 25.03 -1.23
N THR A 214 6.16 25.38 -0.30
CA THR A 214 6.24 24.70 1.00
C THR A 214 4.88 24.78 1.71
N PRO A 215 4.18 23.66 1.95
CA PRO A 215 2.81 23.68 2.44
C PRO A 215 2.70 24.41 3.78
N ASN A 216 1.93 25.49 3.79
CA ASN A 216 1.60 26.25 4.99
C ASN A 216 0.14 26.73 4.87
N LEU A 217 -0.64 26.56 5.94
CA LEU A 217 -2.07 26.92 5.95
C LEU A 217 -2.32 28.39 5.62
N ASP A 218 -1.45 29.31 6.03
CA ASP A 218 -1.60 30.75 5.72
C ASP A 218 -1.39 31.02 4.23
N VAL A 219 -0.43 30.34 3.60
CA VAL A 219 -0.16 30.46 2.17
C VAL A 219 -1.31 29.85 1.36
N LEU A 220 -1.75 28.64 1.74
CA LEU A 220 -2.89 27.96 1.12
C LEU A 220 -4.18 28.77 1.24
N ARG A 221 -4.43 29.37 2.42
CA ARG A 221 -5.55 30.30 2.63
C ARG A 221 -5.50 31.47 1.67
N SER A 222 -4.34 32.14 1.57
CA SER A 222 -4.16 33.29 0.69
C SER A 222 -4.39 32.94 -0.79
N ILE A 223 -3.94 31.77 -1.24
CA ILE A 223 -4.16 31.29 -2.62
C ILE A 223 -5.66 31.10 -2.87
N LEU A 224 -6.34 30.36 -1.99
CA LEU A 224 -7.78 30.09 -2.12
C LEU A 224 -8.63 31.36 -2.05
N GLU A 225 -8.29 32.31 -1.18
CA GLU A 225 -8.95 33.61 -1.11
C GLU A 225 -8.75 34.44 -2.39
N THR A 226 -7.54 34.41 -2.98
CA THR A 226 -7.27 35.12 -4.24
C THR A 226 -8.12 34.57 -5.39
N LEU A 227 -8.27 33.25 -5.47
CA LEU A 227 -9.07 32.57 -6.49
C LEU A 227 -10.58 32.82 -6.36
N LEU A 228 -11.06 33.13 -5.15
CA LEU A 228 -12.45 33.51 -4.93
C LEU A 228 -12.73 34.97 -5.29
N ILE A 229 -11.70 35.83 -5.29
CA ILE A 229 -11.78 37.26 -5.59
C ILE A 229 -11.57 37.54 -7.08
N GLU A 230 -10.64 36.84 -7.72
CA GLU A 230 -10.44 36.94 -9.16
C GLU A 230 -11.50 36.11 -9.89
N PRO A 231 -12.33 36.71 -10.76
CA PRO A 231 -13.18 35.91 -11.62
C PRO A 231 -12.28 35.06 -12.52
N LEU A 232 -12.32 33.73 -12.34
CA LEU A 232 -11.78 32.74 -13.27
C LEU A 232 -12.31 33.08 -14.66
N GLY A 233 -11.51 33.83 -15.41
CA GLY A 233 -11.98 34.66 -16.49
C GLY A 233 -11.53 34.14 -17.83
N LYS A 234 -12.51 33.60 -18.57
CA LYS A 234 -12.64 33.58 -20.02
C LYS A 234 -11.67 32.68 -20.80
N GLU A 235 -12.24 31.59 -21.30
CA GLU A 235 -11.86 30.99 -22.59
C GLU A 235 -11.59 32.10 -23.62
N GLU A 236 -10.38 32.09 -24.17
CA GLU A 236 -9.92 33.00 -25.21
C GLU A 236 -10.80 32.87 -26.45
N SER A 237 -11.69 33.84 -26.65
CA SER A 237 -12.11 34.24 -28.00
C SER A 237 -11.28 35.45 -28.41
N LEU A 238 -10.40 35.21 -29.39
CA LEU A 238 -9.73 36.21 -30.19
C LEU A 238 -10.74 37.25 -30.72
N ASN A 239 -10.67 38.49 -30.21
CA ASN A 239 -10.51 39.70 -31.03
C ASN A 239 -10.75 41.00 -30.24
N ARG A 240 -9.91 42.00 -30.58
CA ARG A 240 -10.05 43.47 -30.44
C ARG A 240 -9.44 44.17 -29.21
N SER A 241 -8.28 44.78 -29.51
CA SER A 241 -7.89 46.18 -29.28
C SER A 241 -7.94 46.79 -27.87
N SER A 242 -6.74 47.10 -27.39
CA SER A 242 -6.33 48.12 -26.39
C SER A 242 -7.04 49.49 -26.55
N PRO A 243 -7.00 50.46 -25.59
CA PRO A 243 -6.09 50.52 -24.43
C PRO A 243 -6.63 51.11 -23.09
N ASP A 244 -5.75 50.99 -22.08
CA ASP A 244 -5.47 51.92 -20.96
C ASP A 244 -6.42 51.97 -19.73
N HIS A 245 -5.90 51.54 -18.57
CA HIS A 245 -5.81 52.44 -17.43
C HIS A 245 -4.82 51.94 -16.36
N SER A 246 -3.73 52.69 -16.25
CA SER A 246 -2.87 52.81 -15.07
C SER A 246 -3.67 53.08 -13.79
N GLN A 247 -3.62 52.17 -12.80
CA GLN A 247 -3.73 52.44 -11.35
C GLN A 247 -3.92 51.11 -10.60
N LYS A 248 -2.84 50.37 -10.30
CA LYS A 248 -2.82 49.31 -9.27
C LYS A 248 -1.40 48.74 -9.12
N SER A 249 -0.48 49.47 -8.48
CA SER A 249 0.84 48.88 -8.16
C SER A 249 1.54 49.42 -6.91
N ARG A 250 0.81 50.03 -5.96
CA ARG A 250 1.43 50.56 -4.72
C ARG A 250 1.13 49.79 -3.43
N PHE A 251 0.31 48.73 -3.47
CA PHE A 251 -0.06 47.98 -2.26
C PHE A 251 0.75 46.69 -2.04
N LEU A 252 1.17 46.00 -3.11
CA LEU A 252 1.85 44.70 -3.00
C LEU A 252 3.23 44.74 -2.34
N PRO A 253 4.12 45.73 -2.60
CA PRO A 253 5.47 45.72 -2.03
C PRO A 253 5.49 45.96 -0.51
N ARG A 254 4.51 46.67 0.05
CA ARG A 254 4.48 47.03 1.48
C ARG A 254 3.99 45.90 2.37
N VAL A 255 3.09 45.05 1.87
CA VAL A 255 2.60 43.88 2.61
C VAL A 255 3.70 42.82 2.69
N ILE A 256 4.42 42.57 1.59
CA ILE A 256 5.52 41.60 1.54
C ILE A 256 6.64 41.98 2.51
N ILE A 257 7.04 43.26 2.59
CA ILE A 257 8.12 43.71 3.48
C ILE A 257 7.75 43.55 4.97
N VAL A 258 6.49 43.82 5.34
CA VAL A 258 6.04 43.70 6.74
C VAL A 258 5.93 42.23 7.13
N THR A 259 5.39 41.36 6.26
CA THR A 259 5.27 39.93 6.53
C THR A 259 6.64 39.26 6.67
N VAL A 260 7.60 39.58 5.78
CA VAL A 260 8.97 39.04 5.87
C VAL A 260 9.66 39.48 7.16
N SER A 261 9.44 40.72 7.62
CA SER A 261 10.05 41.24 8.85
C SER A 261 9.49 40.58 10.12
N VAL A 262 8.19 40.30 10.15
CA VAL A 262 7.54 39.63 11.29
C VAL A 262 7.91 38.15 11.35
N VAL A 263 7.98 37.47 10.19
CA VAL A 263 8.42 36.07 10.11
C VAL A 263 9.89 35.95 10.52
N ALA A 264 10.77 36.84 10.07
CA ALA A 264 12.18 36.84 10.47
C ALA A 264 12.36 37.09 11.98
N PHE A 265 11.53 37.97 12.58
CA PHE A 265 11.58 38.26 14.01
C PHE A 265 11.07 37.09 14.86
N LEU A 266 9.97 36.44 14.45
CA LEU A 266 9.43 35.28 15.15
C LEU A 266 10.35 34.05 15.00
N PHE A 267 10.90 33.83 13.81
CA PHE A 267 11.89 32.76 13.59
C PHE A 267 13.14 32.99 14.43
N GLY A 268 13.67 34.22 14.47
CA GLY A 268 14.79 34.58 15.34
C GLY A 268 14.50 34.39 16.83
N TYR A 269 13.29 34.70 17.29
CA TYR A 269 12.90 34.55 18.69
C TYR A 269 12.74 33.08 19.12
N PHE A 270 12.13 32.25 18.27
CA PHE A 270 11.93 30.82 18.56
C PHE A 270 13.24 30.01 18.42
N SER A 271 14.09 30.32 17.44
CA SER A 271 15.41 29.66 17.33
C SER A 271 16.34 30.00 18.51
N PHE A 272 16.19 31.16 19.14
CA PHE A 272 17.02 31.56 20.29
C PHE A 272 16.62 30.85 21.60
N GLN A 273 15.32 30.59 21.82
CA GLN A 273 14.87 29.86 23.01
C GLN A 273 15.19 28.36 22.94
N ASP A 274 15.13 27.74 21.76
CA ASP A 274 15.42 26.31 21.59
C ASP A 274 16.91 25.99 21.81
N GLN A 275 17.82 26.85 21.34
CA GLN A 275 19.26 26.67 21.59
C GLN A 275 19.69 26.85 23.05
N THR A 276 18.90 27.56 23.86
CA THR A 276 19.28 27.90 25.24
C THR A 276 18.92 26.77 26.22
N LEU A 277 17.87 25.99 25.95
CA LEU A 277 17.48 24.85 26.79
C LEU A 277 18.28 23.58 26.51
N TRP A 278 18.71 23.36 25.25
CA TRP A 278 19.59 22.23 24.90
C TRP A 278 21.01 22.38 25.44
N LYS A 279 21.56 23.60 25.49
CA LYS A 279 22.91 23.89 26.04
C LYS A 279 23.03 23.72 27.56
N ILE A 280 21.92 23.66 28.29
CA ILE A 280 21.92 23.59 29.76
C ILE A 280 21.86 22.12 30.26
N LEU A 281 21.47 21.17 29.40
CA LEU A 281 21.36 19.75 29.77
C LEU A 281 22.54 18.87 29.31
N TRP A 282 23.36 19.35 28.37
CA TRP A 282 24.63 18.73 28.00
C TRP A 282 25.80 19.44 28.67
N ASN A 283 26.80 18.71 29.15
CA ASN A 283 28.02 19.27 29.73
C ASN A 283 28.90 19.90 28.62
N ASP A 284 28.51 21.10 28.15
CA ASP A 284 28.92 21.77 26.91
C ASP A 284 30.45 21.91 26.76
N GLY A 285 31.18 22.06 27.87
CA GLY A 285 32.65 22.22 27.85
C GLY A 285 33.42 20.98 27.40
N ALA A 286 33.02 19.78 27.85
CA ALA A 286 33.72 18.53 27.51
C ALA A 286 33.46 18.10 26.06
N HIS A 287 32.23 18.26 25.59
CA HIS A 287 31.87 17.95 24.21
C HIS A 287 32.55 18.91 23.22
N GLN A 288 32.55 20.22 23.49
CA GLN A 288 33.24 21.21 22.64
C GLN A 288 34.76 20.99 22.59
N GLU A 289 35.40 20.61 23.71
CA GLU A 289 36.82 20.26 23.71
C GLU A 289 37.09 19.03 22.83
N LEU A 290 36.30 17.96 23.01
CA LEU A 290 36.44 16.74 22.21
C LEU A 290 36.17 16.97 20.73
N GLN A 291 35.20 17.82 20.39
CA GLN A 291 34.90 18.18 19.01
C GLN A 291 36.01 19.02 18.40
N GLY A 292 36.63 19.94 19.16
CA GLY A 292 37.83 20.67 18.74
C GLY A 292 39.02 19.75 18.52
N ASP A 293 39.21 18.75 19.39
CA ASP A 293 40.27 17.75 19.25
C ASP A 293 40.04 16.86 18.01
N TRP A 294 38.81 16.43 17.78
CA TRP A 294 38.43 15.61 16.62
C TRP A 294 38.59 16.38 15.30
N ASN A 295 38.02 17.59 15.23
CA ASN A 295 38.02 18.41 14.02
C ASN A 295 39.41 18.96 13.66
N SER A 296 40.38 18.90 14.58
CA SER A 296 41.75 19.31 14.27
C SER A 296 42.43 18.42 13.22
N GLY A 297 41.97 17.17 13.06
CA GLY A 297 42.57 16.18 12.16
C GLY A 297 43.98 15.73 12.57
N GLU A 298 44.53 16.25 13.67
CA GLU A 298 45.85 15.88 14.19
C GLU A 298 45.81 14.44 14.75
N PRO A 299 46.70 13.53 14.31
CA PRO A 299 46.63 12.12 14.71
C PRO A 299 46.57 11.87 16.22
N ALA A 300 47.35 12.61 17.01
CA ALA A 300 47.38 12.47 18.46
C ALA A 300 46.07 12.90 19.13
N ARG A 301 45.36 13.89 18.57
CA ARG A 301 44.07 14.36 19.11
C ARG A 301 42.93 13.45 18.68
N LEU A 302 42.95 12.98 17.43
CA LEU A 302 42.05 11.92 16.97
C LEU A 302 42.17 10.67 17.82
N GLN A 303 43.40 10.24 18.14
CA GLN A 303 43.66 9.10 19.01
C GLN A 303 43.11 9.32 20.44
N LYS A 304 43.26 10.53 21.00
CA LYS A 304 42.68 10.91 22.31
C LYS A 304 41.16 10.73 22.32
N VAL A 305 40.45 11.24 21.32
CA VAL A 305 38.99 11.12 21.22
C VAL A 305 38.57 9.67 20.94
N ALA A 306 39.29 8.97 20.04
CA ALA A 306 39.02 7.59 19.70
C ALA A 306 39.16 6.64 20.92
N ARG A 307 40.19 6.86 21.75
CA ARG A 307 40.40 6.10 22.99
C ARG A 307 39.25 6.31 23.97
N LYS A 308 38.83 7.55 24.18
CA LYS A 308 37.70 7.86 25.04
C LYS A 308 36.41 7.17 24.57
N ALA A 309 36.14 7.20 23.27
CA ALA A 309 34.96 6.57 22.69
C ALA A 309 34.99 5.02 22.79
N ALA A 310 36.14 4.40 22.46
CA ALA A 310 36.26 2.95 22.31
C ALA A 310 36.65 2.21 23.61
N MET A 311 37.49 2.80 24.46
CA MET A 311 38.04 2.12 25.64
C MET A 311 37.42 2.60 26.96
N GLU A 312 37.04 3.88 27.02
CA GLU A 312 36.46 4.49 28.24
C GLU A 312 34.93 4.57 28.17
N SER A 313 34.33 4.22 27.03
CA SER A 313 32.88 4.32 26.77
C SER A 313 32.32 5.73 27.02
N ASP A 314 33.11 6.77 26.71
CA ASP A 314 32.71 8.17 26.87
C ASP A 314 31.65 8.53 25.81
N VAL A 315 30.41 8.72 26.25
CA VAL A 315 29.25 9.05 25.39
C VAL A 315 29.48 10.34 24.60
N ALA A 316 30.13 11.35 25.19
CA ALA A 316 30.39 12.61 24.49
C ALA A 316 31.40 12.41 23.35
N ALA A 317 32.44 11.59 23.57
CA ALA A 317 33.39 11.23 22.53
C ALA A 317 32.74 10.40 21.42
N GLN A 318 31.89 9.43 21.77
CA GLN A 318 31.13 8.66 20.78
C GLN A 318 30.24 9.57 19.93
N THR A 319 29.52 10.51 20.56
CA THR A 319 28.66 11.48 19.89
C THR A 319 29.45 12.34 18.89
N VAL A 320 30.60 12.89 19.29
CA VAL A 320 31.48 13.66 18.40
C VAL A 320 31.88 12.88 17.15
N ILE A 321 32.17 11.58 17.28
CA ILE A 321 32.54 10.72 16.16
C ILE A 321 31.33 10.41 15.25
N LEU A 322 30.15 10.21 15.82
CA LEU A 322 28.92 9.98 15.04
C LEU A 322 28.48 11.23 14.26
N GLU A 323 28.71 12.41 14.84
CA GLU A 323 28.42 13.71 14.21
C GLU A 323 29.45 14.11 13.16
N ALA A 324 30.56 13.40 13.04
CA ALA A 324 31.64 13.75 12.12
C ALA A 324 31.17 13.70 10.66
N GLN A 325 31.28 14.83 9.95
CA GLN A 325 30.94 14.91 8.52
C GLN A 325 32.14 15.22 7.61
N GLU A 326 33.28 15.62 8.17
CA GLU A 326 34.46 16.03 7.42
C GLU A 326 35.09 14.85 6.64
N PRO A 327 35.14 14.90 5.30
CA PRO A 327 35.62 13.79 4.47
C PRO A 327 37.04 13.33 4.80
N ASP A 328 37.93 14.29 5.11
CA ASP A 328 39.33 14.00 5.44
C ASP A 328 39.45 13.20 6.74
N ILE A 329 38.58 13.46 7.72
CA ILE A 329 38.54 12.74 8.99
C ILE A 329 37.88 11.38 8.80
N LEU A 330 36.75 11.32 8.08
CA LEU A 330 36.03 10.08 7.78
C LEU A 330 36.87 9.07 6.99
N SER A 331 37.88 9.54 6.25
CA SER A 331 38.82 8.68 5.52
C SER A 331 39.83 7.95 6.42
N GLN A 332 40.04 8.43 7.66
CA GLN A 332 41.04 7.88 8.57
C GLN A 332 40.57 6.63 9.33
N PHE A 333 39.28 6.29 9.27
CA PHE A 333 38.69 5.17 9.99
C PHE A 333 37.52 4.53 9.25
N PHE A 334 37.10 3.35 9.67
CA PHE A 334 36.04 2.59 9.00
C PHE A 334 34.67 3.05 9.47
N HIS A 335 34.23 4.27 9.12
CA HIS A 335 32.99 4.86 9.66
C HIS A 335 31.67 4.17 9.20
N GLN A 336 31.71 3.40 8.10
CA GLN A 336 30.50 2.82 7.48
C GLN A 336 29.67 1.90 8.41
N PRO A 337 30.26 1.00 9.22
CA PRO A 337 29.53 0.24 10.23
C PRO A 337 28.76 1.08 11.25
N LEU A 338 29.27 2.26 11.64
CA LEU A 338 28.52 3.15 12.54
C LEU A 338 27.25 3.66 11.85
N ARG A 339 27.37 4.07 10.58
CA ARG A 339 26.19 4.47 9.77
C ARG A 339 25.18 3.34 9.63
N VAL A 340 25.65 2.11 9.40
CA VAL A 340 24.78 0.94 9.33
C VAL A 340 24.06 0.71 10.66
N ALA A 341 24.78 0.72 11.78
CA ALA A 341 24.20 0.49 13.10
C ALA A 341 23.11 1.50 13.46
N LEU A 342 23.33 2.77 13.08
CA LEU A 342 22.36 3.85 13.26
C LEU A 342 21.14 3.68 12.34
N ASN A 343 21.35 3.49 11.03
CA ASN A 343 20.26 3.37 10.05
C ASN A 343 19.38 2.13 10.30
N ALA A 344 19.99 1.01 10.71
CA ALA A 344 19.27 -0.21 11.03
C ALA A 344 18.52 -0.16 12.37
N GLY A 345 18.72 0.90 13.17
CA GLY A 345 18.10 1.08 14.48
C GLY A 345 18.66 0.17 15.57
N TRP A 346 19.80 -0.49 15.35
CA TRP A 346 20.39 -1.41 16.34
C TRP A 346 21.16 -0.68 17.44
N TYR A 347 21.61 0.55 17.20
CA TYR A 347 22.51 1.26 18.12
C TYR A 347 21.92 1.41 19.53
N ASP A 348 20.61 1.61 19.63
CA ASP A 348 19.89 1.72 20.92
C ASP A 348 19.70 0.36 21.62
N GLU A 349 19.84 -0.75 20.89
CA GLU A 349 19.77 -2.11 21.42
C GLU A 349 21.11 -2.57 21.99
N PHE A 350 22.20 -1.89 21.63
CA PHE A 350 23.54 -2.22 22.10
C PHE A 350 23.74 -1.80 23.55
N SER A 351 24.27 -2.71 24.35
CA SER A 351 24.91 -2.40 25.63
C SER A 351 26.10 -1.46 25.42
N GLU A 352 26.54 -0.79 26.49
CA GLU A 352 27.72 0.08 26.44
C GLU A 352 28.99 -0.67 26.01
N GLU A 353 29.12 -1.95 26.39
CA GLU A 353 30.21 -2.82 25.95
C GLU A 353 30.15 -3.10 24.44
N GLU A 354 28.96 -3.30 23.88
CA GLU A 354 28.76 -3.50 22.43
C GLU A 354 29.00 -2.23 21.63
N LYS A 355 28.58 -1.07 22.14
CA LYS A 355 28.91 0.23 21.55
C LYS A 355 30.42 0.45 21.54
N ALA A 356 31.09 0.28 22.69
CA ALA A 356 32.54 0.38 22.82
C ALA A 356 33.26 -0.60 21.89
N SER A 357 32.76 -1.83 21.75
CA SER A 357 33.27 -2.83 20.82
C SER A 357 33.15 -2.35 19.36
N LEU A 358 31.97 -1.86 18.95
CA LEU A 358 31.75 -1.32 17.60
C LEU A 358 32.71 -0.16 17.30
N PHE A 359 32.89 0.77 18.23
CA PHE A 359 33.87 1.85 18.11
C PHE A 359 35.30 1.33 18.04
N THR A 360 35.65 0.31 18.83
CA THR A 360 36.98 -0.33 18.78
C THR A 360 37.27 -0.90 17.39
N PHE A 361 36.32 -1.58 16.76
CA PHE A 361 36.48 -2.09 15.39
C PHE A 361 36.61 -0.96 14.36
N VAL A 362 35.73 0.03 14.45
CA VAL A 362 35.64 1.13 13.50
C VAL A 362 36.88 2.03 13.55
N LEU A 363 37.39 2.28 14.75
CA LEU A 363 38.54 3.15 15.03
C LEU A 363 39.86 2.38 15.09
N ALA A 364 39.86 1.08 14.79
CA ALA A 364 41.07 0.26 14.79
C ALA A 364 42.24 0.85 13.97
N PRO A 365 42.03 1.53 12.82
CA PRO A 365 43.12 2.21 12.11
C PRO A 365 43.82 3.31 12.92
N ILE A 366 43.09 4.01 13.80
CA ILE A 366 43.60 5.09 14.65
C ILE A 366 44.23 4.51 15.93
N LEU A 367 43.64 3.43 16.46
CA LEU A 367 44.00 2.83 17.75
C LEU A 367 44.99 1.63 17.66
N ARG A 368 45.64 1.42 16.51
CA ARG A 368 46.40 0.18 16.22
C ARG A 368 47.35 -0.28 17.32
N ASP A 369 48.02 0.65 18.00
CA ASP A 369 49.02 0.34 19.02
C ASP A 369 48.44 0.14 20.43
N GLU A 370 47.16 0.46 20.64
CA GLU A 370 46.49 0.41 21.95
C GLU A 370 45.47 -0.74 22.08
N ILE A 371 45.04 -1.34 20.98
CA ILE A 371 44.09 -2.47 21.00
C ILE A 371 44.83 -3.75 21.42
N ASN A 372 44.80 -4.06 22.72
CA ASN A 372 45.42 -5.27 23.27
C ASN A 372 44.62 -6.54 22.97
N SER A 373 43.30 -6.43 22.82
CA SER A 373 42.41 -7.55 22.50
C SER A 373 41.12 -7.04 21.87
N ILE A 374 40.70 -7.70 20.79
CA ILE A 374 39.40 -7.45 20.16
C ILE A 374 38.35 -8.32 20.87
N PRO A 375 37.18 -7.78 21.24
CA PRO A 375 36.08 -8.54 21.84
C PRO A 375 35.63 -9.70 20.93
N ASP A 376 35.21 -10.81 21.54
CA ASP A 376 34.70 -11.94 20.77
C ASP A 376 33.31 -11.62 20.18
N LEU A 377 33.27 -11.42 18.86
CA LEU A 377 32.06 -11.15 18.08
C LEU A 377 30.95 -12.19 18.28
N SER A 378 31.30 -13.43 18.64
CA SER A 378 30.31 -14.49 18.85
C SER A 378 29.40 -14.23 20.07
N SER A 379 29.89 -13.44 21.03
CA SER A 379 29.21 -13.10 22.27
C SER A 379 28.38 -11.81 22.22
N LEU A 380 28.62 -10.96 21.21
CA LEU A 380 27.98 -9.65 21.05
C LEU A 380 26.64 -9.76 20.30
N HIS A 381 25.82 -8.72 20.42
CA HIS A 381 24.59 -8.53 19.64
C HIS A 381 24.87 -8.69 18.14
N TYR A 382 24.01 -9.44 17.45
CA TYR A 382 24.16 -9.73 16.03
C TYR A 382 24.22 -8.47 15.15
N GLY A 383 23.58 -7.38 15.60
CA GLY A 383 23.62 -6.08 14.93
C GLY A 383 25.03 -5.51 14.80
N VAL A 384 25.94 -5.81 15.74
CA VAL A 384 27.36 -5.41 15.63
C VAL A 384 28.01 -6.12 14.46
N ALA A 385 27.88 -7.45 14.38
CA ALA A 385 28.46 -8.25 13.30
C ALA A 385 27.85 -7.91 11.92
N LEU A 386 26.54 -7.66 11.85
CA LEU A 386 25.88 -7.20 10.62
C LEU A 386 26.37 -5.81 10.20
N SER A 387 26.54 -4.88 11.15
CA SER A 387 27.04 -3.53 10.88
C SER A 387 28.44 -3.56 10.30
N LEU A 388 29.32 -4.36 10.93
CA LEU A 388 30.67 -4.58 10.44
C LEU A 388 30.67 -5.23 9.05
N LEU A 389 29.78 -6.19 8.79
CA LEU A 389 29.70 -6.88 7.50
C LEU A 389 29.26 -5.93 6.37
N ALA A 390 28.17 -5.19 6.58
CA ALA A 390 27.61 -4.28 5.58
C ALA A 390 28.53 -3.08 5.31
N GLY A 391 29.23 -2.59 6.34
CA GLY A 391 30.20 -1.51 6.26
C GLY A 391 31.62 -1.93 5.84
N LEU A 392 31.88 -3.23 5.69
CA LEU A 392 33.19 -3.74 5.28
C LEU A 392 33.60 -3.17 3.91
N PRO A 393 34.88 -2.83 3.65
CA PRO A 393 35.36 -2.45 2.33
C PRO A 393 35.29 -3.60 1.30
N ALA A 394 35.05 -3.29 0.01
CA ALA A 394 34.94 -4.30 -1.07
C ALA A 394 36.19 -5.18 -1.24
N SER A 395 37.37 -4.66 -0.87
CA SER A 395 38.64 -5.37 -0.92
C SER A 395 38.82 -6.41 0.20
N GLN A 396 38.03 -6.36 1.27
CA GLN A 396 38.17 -7.28 2.41
C GLN A 396 37.18 -8.45 2.34
N SER A 397 37.63 -9.61 2.83
CA SER A 397 36.83 -10.85 2.81
C SER A 397 35.72 -10.81 3.87
N PRO A 398 34.46 -11.08 3.49
CA PRO A 398 33.33 -11.13 4.42
C PRO A 398 33.23 -12.44 5.23
N GLU A 399 34.04 -13.47 4.94
CA GLU A 399 33.82 -14.83 5.44
C GLU A 399 33.78 -14.96 6.96
N MET A 400 34.66 -14.25 7.67
CA MET A 400 34.74 -14.36 9.14
C MET A 400 33.46 -13.85 9.80
N LEU A 401 33.01 -12.66 9.40
CA LEU A 401 31.78 -12.03 9.88
C LEU A 401 30.54 -12.84 9.48
N PHE A 402 30.55 -13.37 8.25
CA PHE A 402 29.50 -14.27 7.78
C PHE A 402 29.36 -15.52 8.65
N ARG A 403 30.48 -16.17 9.04
CA ARG A 403 30.44 -17.36 9.92
C ARG A 403 29.90 -17.05 11.32
N VAL A 404 30.22 -15.88 11.86
CA VAL A 404 29.64 -15.43 13.15
C VAL A 404 28.12 -15.30 13.03
N LEU A 405 27.65 -14.67 11.96
CA LEU A 405 26.21 -14.50 11.71
C LEU A 405 25.49 -15.81 11.40
N GLU A 406 26.15 -16.74 10.71
CA GLU A 406 25.66 -18.10 10.48
C GLU A 406 25.48 -18.85 11.81
N ALA A 407 26.44 -18.74 12.73
CA ALA A 407 26.32 -19.33 14.06
C ALA A 407 25.21 -18.68 14.91
N GLN A 408 24.91 -17.39 14.67
CA GLN A 408 23.86 -16.63 15.35
C GLN A 408 22.53 -16.61 14.57
N LYS A 409 22.40 -17.36 13.48
CA LYS A 409 21.28 -17.30 12.52
C LYS A 409 19.89 -17.30 13.17
N ALA A 410 19.69 -18.13 14.20
CA ALA A 410 18.40 -18.25 14.90
C ALA A 410 17.97 -16.98 15.65
N ARG A 411 18.90 -16.04 15.91
CA ARG A 411 18.66 -14.76 16.57
C ARG A 411 18.46 -13.60 15.59
N LEU A 412 18.71 -13.82 14.29
CA LEU A 412 18.62 -12.76 13.30
C LEU A 412 17.16 -12.42 13.00
N PRO A 413 16.78 -11.13 12.99
CA PRO A 413 15.44 -10.71 12.60
C PRO A 413 15.21 -10.95 11.10
N VAL A 414 13.94 -11.00 10.71
CA VAL A 414 13.54 -10.92 9.30
C VAL A 414 13.91 -9.53 8.77
N PRO A 415 14.53 -9.39 7.58
CA PRO A 415 14.78 -10.42 6.56
C PRO A 415 16.14 -11.16 6.64
N TYR A 416 17.02 -10.83 7.58
CA TYR A 416 18.40 -11.32 7.63
C TYR A 416 18.52 -12.85 7.82
N GLY A 417 17.72 -13.43 8.72
CA GLY A 417 17.70 -14.88 8.92
C GLY A 417 17.36 -15.63 7.62
N LEU A 418 16.26 -15.24 6.98
CA LEU A 418 15.77 -15.83 5.72
C LEU A 418 16.79 -15.70 4.58
N ALA A 419 17.48 -14.56 4.50
CA ALA A 419 18.52 -14.36 3.50
C ALA A 419 19.70 -15.34 3.69
N LEU A 420 20.05 -15.71 4.94
CA LEU A 420 21.05 -16.75 5.16
C LEU A 420 20.57 -18.14 4.70
N ASP A 421 19.31 -18.51 4.97
CA ASP A 421 18.74 -19.77 4.47
C ASP A 421 18.87 -19.87 2.96
N ILE A 422 18.42 -18.82 2.27
CA ILE A 422 18.36 -18.78 0.82
C ILE A 422 19.76 -18.82 0.20
N LEU A 423 20.73 -18.10 0.76
CA LEU A 423 22.08 -18.02 0.22
C LEU A 423 22.97 -19.20 0.64
N SER A 424 22.52 -20.05 1.57
CA SER A 424 23.30 -21.20 2.06
C SER A 424 23.52 -22.30 1.02
N VAL A 425 22.75 -22.32 -0.08
CA VAL A 425 22.92 -23.26 -1.19
C VAL A 425 24.15 -22.96 -2.06
N GLU A 426 24.70 -21.76 -1.94
CA GLU A 426 25.90 -21.31 -2.65
C GLU A 426 27.18 -21.81 -1.96
N SER A 427 28.33 -21.69 -2.63
CA SER A 427 29.61 -21.90 -1.95
C SER A 427 29.78 -20.89 -0.80
N LYS A 428 30.46 -21.26 0.29
CA LYS A 428 30.60 -20.38 1.47
C LYS A 428 31.16 -18.99 1.13
N GLU A 429 32.12 -18.92 0.21
CA GLU A 429 32.70 -17.67 -0.25
C GLU A 429 31.65 -16.82 -1.02
N ALA A 430 30.89 -17.44 -1.91
CA ALA A 430 29.85 -16.77 -2.68
C ALA A 430 28.69 -16.32 -1.77
N ALA A 431 28.23 -17.17 -0.86
CA ALA A 431 27.21 -16.87 0.13
C ALA A 431 27.61 -15.66 0.98
N ALA A 432 28.86 -15.60 1.47
CA ALA A 432 29.35 -14.48 2.25
C ALA A 432 29.37 -13.16 1.47
N LYS A 433 29.78 -13.18 0.19
CA LYS A 433 29.75 -11.99 -0.69
C LYS A 433 28.33 -11.53 -0.97
N LEU A 434 27.42 -12.45 -1.27
CA LEU A 434 26.02 -12.15 -1.56
C LEU A 434 25.28 -11.65 -0.33
N PHE A 435 25.51 -12.27 0.84
CA PHE A 435 24.87 -11.86 2.08
C PHE A 435 25.37 -10.49 2.55
N ARG A 436 26.66 -10.18 2.32
CA ARG A 436 27.18 -8.83 2.52
C ARG A 436 26.47 -7.81 1.61
N ALA A 437 26.30 -8.11 0.32
CA ALA A 437 25.61 -7.23 -0.60
C ALA A 437 24.14 -7.01 -0.18
N PHE A 438 23.46 -8.08 0.22
CA PHE A 438 22.13 -8.03 0.81
C PHE A 438 22.07 -7.13 2.06
N ALA A 439 22.95 -7.36 3.04
CA ALA A 439 22.97 -6.60 4.29
C ALA A 439 23.24 -5.12 4.04
N ARG A 440 24.09 -4.81 3.06
CA ARG A 440 24.35 -3.44 2.62
C ARG A 440 23.10 -2.81 1.99
N ILE A 441 22.40 -3.50 1.09
CA ILE A 441 21.14 -3.03 0.49
C ILE A 441 20.09 -2.76 1.55
N ALA A 442 19.91 -3.70 2.49
CA ALA A 442 18.90 -3.62 3.53
C ALA A 442 19.14 -2.52 4.59
N THR A 443 20.34 -1.93 4.65
CA THR A 443 20.72 -0.97 5.71
C THR A 443 21.17 0.40 5.20
N LEU A 444 21.86 0.43 4.07
CA LEU A 444 22.38 1.65 3.43
C LEU A 444 21.64 2.00 2.15
N GLY A 445 20.70 1.16 1.73
CA GLY A 445 19.93 1.38 0.52
C GLY A 445 20.58 0.85 -0.74
N ILE A 446 20.00 1.24 -1.87
CA ILE A 446 20.40 0.74 -3.18
C ILE A 446 21.55 1.54 -3.77
N ASP A 447 22.60 0.82 -4.17
CA ASP A 447 23.59 1.31 -5.13
C ASP A 447 23.74 0.31 -6.28
N SER A 448 24.01 0.82 -7.49
CA SER A 448 24.03 -0.01 -8.70
C SER A 448 25.12 -1.09 -8.67
N GLN A 449 26.23 -0.86 -7.97
CA GLN A 449 27.32 -1.83 -7.89
C GLN A 449 26.94 -2.99 -6.98
N THR A 450 26.38 -2.69 -5.81
CA THR A 450 25.90 -3.69 -4.85
C THR A 450 24.73 -4.48 -5.44
N LEU A 451 23.81 -3.85 -6.17
CA LEU A 451 22.76 -4.55 -6.91
C LEU A 451 23.33 -5.51 -7.95
N ARG A 452 24.33 -5.12 -8.74
CA ARG A 452 24.96 -6.02 -9.73
C ARG A 452 25.67 -7.21 -9.10
N ILE A 453 26.21 -7.06 -7.88
CA ILE A 453 26.78 -8.16 -7.12
C ILE A 453 25.67 -9.09 -6.60
N TYR A 454 24.60 -8.51 -6.06
CA TYR A 454 23.52 -9.27 -5.44
C TYR A 454 22.61 -9.96 -6.46
N ILE A 455 22.29 -9.29 -7.57
CA ILE A 455 21.45 -9.76 -8.68
C ILE A 455 22.24 -9.64 -9.99
N PRO A 456 23.19 -10.55 -10.25
CA PRO A 456 23.93 -10.54 -11.51
C PRO A 456 23.01 -10.86 -12.68
N SER A 457 23.31 -10.30 -13.85
CA SER A 457 22.49 -10.43 -15.07
C SER A 457 22.38 -11.86 -15.60
N THR A 458 23.22 -12.77 -15.11
CA THR A 458 23.23 -14.20 -15.47
C THR A 458 22.25 -15.05 -14.66
N LEU A 459 21.61 -14.49 -13.63
CA LEU A 459 20.64 -15.23 -12.81
C LEU A 459 19.42 -15.64 -13.62
N GLN A 460 18.90 -16.82 -13.29
CA GLN A 460 17.61 -17.28 -13.78
C GLN A 460 16.47 -16.57 -13.03
N GLU A 461 15.27 -16.58 -13.60
CA GLU A 461 14.13 -15.84 -13.06
C GLU A 461 13.74 -16.26 -11.64
N THR A 462 13.80 -17.55 -11.34
CA THR A 462 13.49 -18.07 -9.99
C THR A 462 14.42 -17.47 -8.94
N ASP A 463 15.70 -17.33 -9.25
CA ASP A 463 16.71 -16.80 -8.33
C ASP A 463 16.59 -15.28 -8.20
N VAL A 464 16.36 -14.58 -9.33
CA VAL A 464 16.06 -13.14 -9.32
C VAL A 464 14.87 -12.87 -8.42
N ARG A 465 13.77 -13.62 -8.59
CA ARG A 465 12.55 -13.46 -7.78
C ARG A 465 12.80 -13.63 -6.30
N LEU A 466 13.50 -14.69 -5.93
CA LEU A 466 13.79 -14.98 -4.52
C LEU A 466 14.62 -13.86 -3.88
N ARG A 467 15.64 -13.37 -4.59
CA ARG A 467 16.52 -12.30 -4.12
C ARG A 467 15.80 -10.95 -4.05
N VAL A 468 14.99 -10.62 -5.05
CA VAL A 468 14.18 -9.38 -5.05
C VAL A 468 13.17 -9.39 -3.89
N LYS A 469 12.44 -10.49 -3.67
CA LYS A 469 11.50 -10.63 -2.55
C LYS A 469 12.15 -10.33 -1.19
N LEU A 470 13.39 -10.74 -0.99
CA LEU A 470 14.12 -10.52 0.26
C LEU A 470 14.47 -9.05 0.50
N ILE A 471 14.98 -8.35 -0.52
CA ILE A 471 15.40 -6.95 -0.35
C ILE A 471 14.21 -6.01 -0.27
N LEU A 472 13.08 -6.31 -0.93
CA LEU A 472 11.88 -5.47 -0.91
C LEU A 472 11.38 -5.09 0.49
N LEU A 473 11.61 -5.94 1.49
CA LEU A 473 11.21 -5.72 2.88
C LEU A 473 11.93 -4.54 3.54
N GLY A 474 13.14 -4.20 3.08
CA GLY A 474 13.99 -3.15 3.66
C GLY A 474 14.10 -1.88 2.83
N LEU A 475 13.42 -1.79 1.68
CA LEU A 475 13.56 -0.67 0.76
C LEU A 475 12.46 0.39 0.95
N THR A 476 12.87 1.65 0.88
CA THR A 476 12.00 2.83 0.74
C THR A 476 11.31 2.86 -0.63
N GLU A 477 10.33 3.77 -0.81
CA GLU A 477 9.58 3.88 -2.07
C GLU A 477 10.48 4.28 -3.26
N ASP A 478 11.35 5.29 -3.07
CA ASP A 478 12.28 5.74 -4.10
C ASP A 478 13.25 4.64 -4.53
N GLU A 479 13.73 3.86 -3.57
CA GLU A 479 14.62 2.72 -3.84
C GLU A 479 13.91 1.60 -4.59
N ARG A 480 12.63 1.35 -4.31
CA ARG A 480 11.83 0.40 -5.12
C ARG A 480 11.72 0.87 -6.57
N GLY A 481 11.58 2.17 -6.81
CA GLY A 481 11.66 2.75 -8.15
C GLY A 481 13.01 2.49 -8.83
N ALA A 482 14.11 2.71 -8.13
CA ALA A 482 15.46 2.43 -8.64
C ALA A 482 15.69 0.94 -8.94
N LEU A 483 15.18 0.05 -8.07
CA LEU A 483 15.24 -1.40 -8.27
C LEU A 483 14.45 -1.82 -9.52
N TRP A 484 13.26 -1.24 -9.72
CA TRP A 484 12.46 -1.50 -10.92
C TRP A 484 13.24 -1.19 -12.19
N GLU A 485 13.81 0.02 -12.30
CA GLU A 485 14.59 0.41 -13.47
C GLU A 485 15.81 -0.49 -13.69
N PHE A 486 16.50 -0.88 -12.62
CA PHE A 486 17.59 -1.85 -12.71
C PHE A 486 17.12 -3.20 -13.28
N LEU A 487 15.99 -3.75 -12.78
CA LEU A 487 15.49 -5.05 -13.19
C LEU A 487 15.02 -5.09 -14.65
N ARG A 488 14.64 -3.95 -15.24
CA ARG A 488 14.28 -3.87 -16.68
C ARG A 488 15.43 -4.29 -17.59
N GLU A 489 16.68 -4.11 -17.16
CA GLU A 489 17.88 -4.50 -17.90
C GLU A 489 18.34 -5.94 -17.61
N ILE A 490 17.74 -6.60 -16.61
CA ILE A 490 18.14 -7.95 -16.19
C ILE A 490 17.37 -8.99 -16.98
N ALA A 491 18.08 -9.80 -17.76
CA ALA A 491 17.50 -10.86 -18.58
C ALA A 491 16.65 -11.84 -17.76
N GLY A 492 17.10 -12.19 -16.54
CA GLY A 492 16.37 -13.03 -15.60
C GLY A 492 15.06 -12.42 -15.06
N ALA A 493 14.83 -11.11 -15.20
CA ALA A 493 13.59 -10.46 -14.77
C ALA A 493 12.59 -10.25 -15.93
N ARG A 494 12.91 -10.72 -17.15
CA ARG A 494 12.15 -10.36 -18.36
C ARG A 494 10.70 -10.81 -18.34
N GLN A 495 10.36 -11.98 -17.78
CA GLN A 495 8.95 -12.40 -17.75
C GLN A 495 8.17 -11.62 -16.70
N SER A 496 8.73 -11.36 -15.53
CA SER A 496 8.06 -10.64 -14.44
C SER A 496 7.97 -9.13 -14.65
N VAL A 497 9.05 -8.47 -15.09
CA VAL A 497 9.07 -7.02 -15.32
C VAL A 497 8.61 -6.69 -16.74
N GLY A 498 9.03 -7.48 -17.73
CA GLY A 498 8.68 -7.24 -19.13
C GLY A 498 7.18 -7.43 -19.44
N TRP A 499 6.45 -8.18 -18.62
CA TRP A 499 5.00 -8.33 -18.74
C TRP A 499 4.26 -6.98 -18.72
N PHE A 500 4.73 -6.05 -17.89
CA PHE A 500 4.11 -4.74 -17.67
C PHE A 500 4.49 -3.69 -18.71
N ILE A 501 5.54 -3.95 -19.50
CA ILE A 501 6.09 -3.00 -20.48
C ILE A 501 5.46 -3.20 -21.87
N THR A 502 4.90 -4.39 -22.12
CA THR A 502 4.59 -4.86 -23.48
C THR A 502 3.19 -4.49 -23.98
N ASP A 503 2.26 -4.12 -23.10
CA ASP A 503 0.85 -4.04 -23.49
C ASP A 503 0.10 -2.82 -22.94
N SER A 504 -0.69 -2.18 -23.80
CA SER A 504 -1.41 -0.94 -23.48
C SER A 504 -2.84 -1.19 -22.98
N LEU A 505 -3.43 -2.34 -23.30
CA LEU A 505 -4.84 -2.60 -23.03
C LEU A 505 -5.16 -2.74 -21.53
N ALA A 506 -4.22 -3.28 -20.75
CA ALA A 506 -4.32 -3.35 -19.30
C ALA A 506 -4.03 -2.00 -18.60
N GLY A 507 -3.43 -1.03 -19.31
CA GLY A 507 -3.13 0.29 -18.73
C GLY A 507 -2.09 0.24 -17.60
N TRP A 508 -1.10 -0.66 -17.65
CA TRP A 508 -0.08 -0.77 -16.61
C TRP A 508 0.79 0.47 -16.43
N ASN A 509 0.91 1.29 -17.48
CA ASN A 509 1.61 2.58 -17.47
C ASN A 509 0.98 3.62 -16.52
N SER A 510 -0.26 3.42 -16.06
CA SER A 510 -0.90 4.30 -15.08
C SER A 510 -0.49 3.99 -13.63
N LEU A 511 0.17 2.86 -13.38
CA LEU A 511 0.62 2.47 -12.05
C LEU A 511 2.09 2.85 -11.84
N PRO A 512 2.47 3.28 -10.62
CA PRO A 512 3.87 3.58 -10.31
C PRO A 512 4.72 2.31 -10.35
N ALA A 513 6.00 2.45 -10.69
CA ALA A 513 7.00 1.37 -10.76
C ALA A 513 7.02 0.50 -9.48
N GLN A 514 6.90 1.13 -8.31
CA GLN A 514 6.77 0.43 -7.03
C GLN A 514 5.60 -0.56 -7.01
N ARG A 515 4.42 -0.14 -7.46
CA ARG A 515 3.23 -0.99 -7.45
C ARG A 515 3.40 -2.17 -8.40
N LEU A 516 4.00 -1.94 -9.57
CA LEU A 516 4.32 -3.00 -10.52
C LEU A 516 5.31 -4.01 -9.92
N LEU A 517 6.35 -3.52 -9.27
CA LEU A 517 7.34 -4.35 -8.58
C LEU A 517 6.71 -5.22 -7.48
N GLU A 518 5.83 -4.64 -6.66
CA GLU A 518 5.11 -5.38 -5.60
C GLU A 518 4.20 -6.47 -6.16
N ILE A 519 3.57 -6.23 -7.31
CA ILE A 519 2.74 -7.23 -8.02
C ILE A 519 3.64 -8.33 -8.62
N SER A 520 4.70 -7.96 -9.33
CA SER A 520 5.67 -8.89 -9.95
C SER A 520 6.24 -9.88 -8.93
N TYR A 521 6.50 -9.42 -7.71
CA TYR A 521 7.19 -10.18 -6.68
C TYR A 521 6.28 -10.53 -5.49
N ALA A 522 4.96 -10.44 -5.65
CA ALA A 522 3.94 -10.93 -4.73
C ALA A 522 4.07 -10.42 -3.27
N THR A 523 4.40 -9.15 -3.09
CA THR A 523 4.51 -8.53 -1.75
C THR A 523 3.25 -7.79 -1.32
N LYS A 524 2.26 -7.61 -2.20
CA LYS A 524 0.99 -6.93 -1.89
C LYS A 524 -0.18 -7.53 -2.67
N ASP A 525 -1.39 -7.39 -2.14
CA ASP A 525 -2.62 -7.89 -2.74
C ASP A 525 -3.07 -7.07 -3.97
N PHE A 526 -4.10 -7.57 -4.65
CA PHE A 526 -4.61 -7.07 -5.94
C PHE A 526 -5.52 -5.83 -5.81
N ASP A 527 -5.58 -5.23 -4.62
CA ASP A 527 -6.44 -4.10 -4.31
C ASP A 527 -6.22 -2.90 -5.25
N GLY A 528 -7.32 -2.28 -5.67
CA GLY A 528 -7.29 -1.08 -6.51
C GLY A 528 -6.88 -1.32 -7.96
N LEU A 529 -6.71 -2.58 -8.38
CA LEU A 529 -6.49 -2.91 -9.79
C LEU A 529 -7.80 -2.85 -10.58
N THR A 530 -7.70 -2.43 -11.84
CA THR A 530 -8.83 -2.43 -12.77
C THR A 530 -9.17 -3.85 -13.23
N VAL A 531 -10.39 -4.05 -13.74
CA VAL A 531 -10.79 -5.35 -14.32
C VAL A 531 -9.83 -5.79 -15.43
N GLN A 532 -9.32 -4.84 -16.22
CA GLN A 532 -8.37 -5.12 -17.29
C GLN A 532 -7.03 -5.62 -16.73
N GLN A 533 -6.53 -5.00 -15.66
CA GLN A 533 -5.30 -5.42 -14.98
C GLN A 533 -5.45 -6.79 -14.32
N LEU A 534 -6.58 -7.05 -13.67
CA LEU A 534 -6.89 -8.35 -13.09
C LEU A 534 -6.98 -9.45 -14.16
N GLY A 535 -7.59 -9.15 -15.30
CA GLY A 535 -7.67 -10.07 -16.44
C GLY A 535 -6.31 -10.38 -17.04
N ASP A 536 -5.44 -9.37 -17.16
CA ASP A 536 -4.07 -9.58 -17.65
C ASP A 536 -3.23 -10.42 -16.68
N LEU A 537 -3.36 -10.21 -15.37
CA LEU A 537 -2.68 -11.01 -14.35
C LEU A 537 -3.17 -12.47 -14.30
N LEU A 538 -4.40 -12.75 -14.72
CA LEU A 538 -4.98 -14.09 -14.68
C LEU A 538 -4.19 -15.11 -15.50
N VAL A 539 -3.52 -14.65 -16.56
CA VAL A 539 -2.65 -15.44 -17.45
C VAL A 539 -1.18 -15.08 -17.34
N ALA A 540 -0.80 -14.32 -16.31
CA ALA A 540 0.58 -13.94 -16.09
C ALA A 540 1.43 -15.17 -15.69
N PRO A 541 2.48 -15.52 -16.46
CA PRO A 541 3.27 -16.73 -16.23
C PRO A 541 4.11 -16.64 -14.95
N PHE A 542 4.36 -15.43 -14.49
CA PHE A 542 5.13 -15.19 -13.27
C PHE A 542 4.25 -15.31 -12.00
N LEU A 543 2.93 -15.40 -12.10
CA LEU A 543 2.09 -15.47 -10.89
C LEU A 543 2.16 -16.86 -10.26
N GLU A 544 2.35 -16.92 -8.94
CA GLU A 544 2.42 -18.19 -8.19
C GLU A 544 1.02 -18.83 -8.09
N PRO A 545 0.90 -20.18 -8.09
CA PRO A 545 -0.41 -20.85 -8.11
C PRO A 545 -1.38 -20.38 -7.01
N ASP A 546 -0.89 -20.21 -5.78
CA ASP A 546 -1.70 -19.74 -4.65
C ASP A 546 -2.18 -18.30 -4.88
N ARG A 547 -1.35 -17.46 -5.50
CA ARG A 547 -1.69 -16.08 -5.87
C ARG A 547 -2.71 -16.05 -7.01
N THR A 548 -2.65 -16.96 -7.95
CA THR A 548 -3.67 -17.13 -8.99
C THR A 548 -5.02 -17.50 -8.38
N VAL A 549 -5.05 -18.37 -7.36
CA VAL A 549 -6.28 -18.70 -6.64
C VAL A 549 -6.86 -17.47 -5.92
N MET A 550 -6.02 -16.69 -5.23
CA MET A 550 -6.45 -15.43 -4.60
C MET A 550 -7.01 -14.44 -5.63
N LEU A 551 -6.36 -14.32 -6.79
CA LEU A 551 -6.82 -13.45 -7.88
C LEU A 551 -8.19 -13.88 -8.41
N ILE A 552 -8.40 -15.19 -8.59
CA ILE A 552 -9.69 -15.75 -9.02
C ILE A 552 -10.79 -15.40 -8.01
N GLN A 553 -10.50 -15.55 -6.71
CA GLN A 553 -11.44 -15.22 -5.64
C GLN A 553 -11.78 -13.72 -5.61
N GLU A 554 -10.77 -12.86 -5.79
CA GLU A 554 -10.96 -11.40 -5.86
C GLU A 554 -11.87 -10.99 -7.02
N ILE A 555 -11.61 -11.53 -8.21
CA ILE A 555 -12.43 -11.29 -9.41
C ILE A 555 -13.85 -11.81 -9.20
N ALA A 556 -14.01 -13.04 -8.69
CA ALA A 556 -15.31 -13.66 -8.48
C ALA A 556 -16.16 -12.90 -7.45
N SER A 557 -15.53 -12.45 -6.36
CA SER A 557 -16.17 -11.65 -5.31
C SER A 557 -16.64 -10.30 -5.84
N SER A 558 -15.80 -9.63 -6.64
CA SER A 558 -16.12 -8.34 -7.26
C SER A 558 -17.24 -8.45 -8.31
N ALA A 559 -17.31 -9.56 -9.02
CA ALA A 559 -18.31 -9.81 -10.06
C ALA A 559 -19.72 -10.08 -9.52
N ASN A 560 -19.83 -10.64 -8.31
CA ASN A 560 -21.06 -11.18 -7.73
C ASN A 560 -21.78 -12.17 -8.68
N ILE A 561 -21.00 -13.02 -9.36
CA ILE A 561 -21.49 -14.04 -10.28
C ILE A 561 -21.29 -15.41 -9.63
N PRO A 562 -22.37 -16.13 -9.27
CA PRO A 562 -22.26 -17.45 -8.66
C PRO A 562 -21.46 -18.42 -9.54
N LYS A 563 -20.53 -19.14 -8.92
CA LYS A 563 -19.66 -20.14 -9.56
C LYS A 563 -18.66 -19.62 -10.61
N LEU A 564 -18.47 -18.30 -10.74
CA LEU A 564 -17.51 -17.72 -11.70
C LEU A 564 -16.08 -18.26 -11.53
N GLU A 565 -15.71 -18.67 -10.32
CA GLU A 565 -14.39 -19.23 -9.99
C GLU A 565 -14.00 -20.41 -10.89
N GLU A 566 -14.94 -21.32 -11.21
CA GLU A 566 -14.66 -22.49 -12.06
C GLU A 566 -14.30 -22.06 -13.50
N PHE A 567 -15.00 -21.04 -14.02
CA PHE A 567 -14.72 -20.47 -15.34
C PHE A 567 -13.36 -19.77 -15.36
N LEU A 568 -13.06 -18.97 -14.35
CA LEU A 568 -11.78 -18.26 -14.25
C LEU A 568 -10.61 -19.23 -14.06
N ALA A 569 -10.80 -20.34 -13.34
CA ALA A 569 -9.78 -21.36 -13.14
C ALA A 569 -9.44 -22.13 -14.42
N VAL A 570 -10.39 -22.27 -15.35
CA VAL A 570 -10.12 -22.78 -16.70
C VAL A 570 -9.39 -21.71 -17.52
N LEU A 571 -9.89 -20.47 -17.50
CA LEU A 571 -9.32 -19.36 -18.24
C LEU A 571 -7.85 -19.09 -17.86
N SER A 572 -7.50 -19.20 -16.56
CA SER A 572 -6.14 -18.95 -16.06
C SER A 572 -5.12 -20.01 -16.48
N LYS A 573 -5.56 -21.19 -16.89
CA LYS A 573 -4.71 -22.32 -17.27
C LYS A 573 -4.54 -22.46 -18.78
N ASP A 574 -5.40 -21.80 -19.54
CA ASP A 574 -5.42 -21.90 -20.99
C ASP A 574 -4.44 -20.91 -21.62
N THR A 575 -3.38 -21.43 -22.23
CA THR A 575 -2.33 -20.65 -22.88
C THR A 575 -2.62 -20.31 -24.34
N THR A 576 -3.76 -20.76 -24.88
CA THR A 576 -4.14 -20.50 -26.28
C THR A 576 -4.82 -19.15 -26.45
N PHE A 577 -5.43 -18.60 -25.38
CA PHE A 577 -5.97 -17.25 -25.41
C PHE A 577 -4.83 -16.24 -25.41
N SER A 578 -4.92 -15.27 -26.31
CA SER A 578 -4.09 -14.06 -26.22
C SER A 578 -4.48 -13.23 -24.99
N ARG A 579 -3.54 -12.42 -24.49
CA ARG A 579 -3.79 -11.49 -23.37
C ARG A 579 -5.01 -10.62 -23.63
N ASP A 580 -5.10 -10.03 -24.83
CA ASP A 580 -6.23 -9.20 -25.27
C ASP A 580 -7.56 -9.95 -25.19
N GLN A 581 -7.59 -11.21 -25.61
CA GLN A 581 -8.79 -12.04 -25.53
C GLN A 581 -9.20 -12.27 -24.08
N VAL A 582 -8.27 -12.52 -23.15
CA VAL A 582 -8.59 -12.70 -21.73
C VAL A 582 -9.09 -11.38 -21.11
N ILE A 583 -8.37 -10.28 -21.33
CA ILE A 583 -8.72 -8.94 -20.82
C ILE A 583 -10.11 -8.53 -21.31
N THR A 584 -10.38 -8.68 -22.61
CA THR A 584 -11.65 -8.29 -23.21
C THR A 584 -12.78 -9.23 -22.79
N LEU A 585 -12.55 -10.55 -22.72
CA LEU A 585 -13.54 -11.50 -22.21
C LEU A 585 -13.96 -11.11 -20.80
N LEU A 586 -12.99 -10.96 -19.88
CA LEU A 586 -13.28 -10.61 -18.49
C LEU A 586 -13.99 -9.26 -18.38
N SER A 587 -13.53 -8.25 -19.13
CA SER A 587 -14.19 -6.94 -19.19
C SER A 587 -15.64 -7.06 -19.66
N GLY A 588 -15.89 -7.88 -20.69
CA GLY A 588 -17.21 -8.19 -21.20
C GLY A 588 -18.11 -8.84 -20.16
N LEU A 589 -17.60 -9.83 -19.41
CA LEU A 589 -18.34 -10.48 -18.32
C LEU A 589 -18.76 -9.50 -17.22
N MET A 590 -17.94 -8.47 -16.96
CA MET A 590 -18.21 -7.44 -15.95
C MET A 590 -19.20 -6.35 -16.38
N LEU A 591 -19.51 -6.21 -17.68
CA LEU A 591 -20.52 -5.26 -18.17
C LEU A 591 -21.91 -5.59 -17.62
N ARG A 592 -22.82 -4.62 -17.55
CA ARG A 592 -24.22 -4.84 -17.12
C ARG A 592 -25.20 -4.65 -18.28
N GLY A 593 -26.31 -5.39 -18.26
CA GLY A 593 -27.39 -5.28 -19.24
C GLY A 593 -27.02 -5.74 -20.66
N ASP A 594 -27.75 -5.26 -21.66
CA ASP A 594 -27.66 -5.71 -23.06
C ASP A 594 -26.29 -5.45 -23.70
N ALA A 595 -25.54 -4.47 -23.20
CA ALA A 595 -24.17 -4.19 -23.64
C ALA A 595 -23.25 -5.41 -23.45
N ARG A 596 -23.48 -6.23 -22.41
CA ARG A 596 -22.75 -7.48 -22.16
C ARG A 596 -22.92 -8.46 -23.31
N TYR A 597 -24.16 -8.67 -23.79
CA TYR A 597 -24.44 -9.61 -24.88
C TYR A 597 -23.75 -9.18 -26.18
N ALA A 598 -23.93 -7.91 -26.55
CA ALA A 598 -23.35 -7.37 -27.78
C ALA A 598 -21.81 -7.43 -27.76
N PHE A 599 -21.21 -7.16 -26.60
CA PHE A 599 -19.76 -7.23 -26.43
C PHE A 599 -19.25 -8.67 -26.55
N LEU A 600 -19.85 -9.62 -25.83
CA LEU A 600 -19.42 -11.01 -25.86
C LEU A 600 -19.66 -11.66 -27.23
N ALA A 601 -20.74 -11.31 -27.93
CA ALA A 601 -20.94 -11.75 -29.30
C ALA A 601 -19.79 -11.31 -30.23
N LYS A 602 -19.35 -10.05 -30.12
CA LYS A 602 -18.19 -9.54 -30.85
C LYS A 602 -16.87 -10.19 -30.45
N TRP A 603 -16.73 -10.60 -29.19
CA TRP A 603 -15.52 -11.27 -28.73
C TRP A 603 -15.25 -12.57 -29.51
N PHE A 604 -16.29 -13.33 -29.89
CA PHE A 604 -16.14 -14.53 -30.74
C PHE A 604 -15.68 -14.21 -32.17
N GLU A 605 -15.83 -12.96 -32.64
CA GLU A 605 -15.28 -12.51 -33.93
C GLU A 605 -13.74 -12.45 -33.91
N THR A 606 -13.11 -12.47 -32.73
CA THR A 606 -11.64 -12.60 -32.58
C THR A 606 -11.13 -14.02 -32.86
N THR A 607 -12.01 -14.95 -33.24
CA THR A 607 -11.68 -16.35 -33.58
C THR A 607 -10.90 -17.09 -32.49
N PRO A 608 -11.41 -17.15 -31.24
CA PRO A 608 -10.76 -17.92 -30.17
C PRO A 608 -10.70 -19.42 -30.52
N ALA A 609 -9.70 -20.14 -29.99
CA ALA A 609 -9.58 -21.58 -30.23
C ALA A 609 -10.87 -22.32 -29.80
N PRO A 610 -11.53 -23.10 -30.68
CA PRO A 610 -12.79 -23.77 -30.36
C PRO A 610 -12.70 -24.73 -29.17
N GLU A 611 -11.59 -25.46 -29.02
CA GLU A 611 -11.35 -26.33 -27.88
C GLU A 611 -11.37 -25.57 -26.55
N SER A 612 -10.80 -24.37 -26.53
CA SER A 612 -10.75 -23.50 -25.35
C SER A 612 -12.13 -22.92 -25.03
N VAL A 613 -12.88 -22.51 -26.06
CA VAL A 613 -14.28 -22.09 -25.90
C VAL A 613 -15.13 -23.23 -25.34
N LEU A 614 -14.90 -24.48 -25.79
CA LEU A 614 -15.58 -25.65 -25.24
C LEU A 614 -15.30 -25.83 -23.75
N GLN A 615 -14.04 -25.73 -23.31
CA GLN A 615 -13.72 -25.86 -21.88
C GLN A 615 -14.40 -24.77 -21.05
N LEU A 616 -14.39 -23.52 -21.52
CA LEU A 616 -15.09 -22.42 -20.86
C LEU A 616 -16.61 -22.64 -20.82
N LEU A 617 -17.19 -23.16 -21.89
CA LEU A 617 -18.62 -23.51 -21.94
C LEU A 617 -18.95 -24.61 -20.93
N ILE A 618 -18.13 -25.65 -20.83
CA ILE A 618 -18.29 -26.72 -19.84
C ILE A 618 -18.19 -26.17 -18.42
N ALA A 619 -17.21 -25.30 -18.14
CA ALA A 619 -17.06 -24.66 -16.84
C ALA A 619 -18.26 -23.76 -16.48
N SER A 620 -19.00 -23.26 -17.47
CA SER A 620 -20.20 -22.45 -17.26
C SER A 620 -21.49 -23.23 -16.98
N LYS A 621 -21.45 -24.58 -16.98
CA LYS A 621 -22.64 -25.45 -17.00
C LYS A 621 -23.71 -25.17 -15.93
N ASP A 622 -23.27 -24.76 -14.74
CA ASP A 622 -24.12 -24.57 -13.57
C ASP A 622 -24.38 -23.08 -13.27
N MET A 623 -23.91 -22.15 -14.11
CA MET A 623 -24.03 -20.72 -13.85
C MET A 623 -25.44 -20.23 -14.22
N PRO A 624 -26.30 -19.87 -13.24
CA PRO A 624 -27.72 -19.63 -13.48
C PRO A 624 -28.04 -18.33 -14.24
N GLN A 625 -27.06 -17.44 -14.43
CA GLN A 625 -27.22 -16.10 -15.03
C GLN A 625 -26.34 -15.86 -16.28
N PHE A 626 -25.81 -16.92 -16.90
CA PHE A 626 -24.78 -16.81 -17.95
C PHE A 626 -25.24 -17.10 -19.39
N ASP A 627 -26.51 -16.82 -19.69
CA ASP A 627 -27.03 -16.84 -21.08
C ASP A 627 -26.20 -15.94 -22.02
N PHE A 628 -25.53 -14.92 -21.48
CA PHE A 628 -24.71 -13.99 -22.25
C PHE A 628 -23.43 -14.59 -22.85
N PHE A 629 -22.87 -15.65 -22.28
CA PHE A 629 -21.71 -16.36 -22.85
C PHE A 629 -22.10 -17.69 -23.48
N SER A 630 -22.93 -18.50 -22.79
CA SER A 630 -23.20 -19.88 -23.21
C SER A 630 -23.89 -19.96 -24.58
N LEU A 631 -24.82 -19.03 -24.88
CA LEU A 631 -25.52 -18.97 -26.16
C LEU A 631 -24.57 -18.57 -27.31
N PRO A 632 -23.83 -17.45 -27.24
CA PRO A 632 -22.80 -17.13 -28.24
C PRO A 632 -21.74 -18.21 -28.41
N ALA A 633 -21.24 -18.80 -27.30
CA ALA A 633 -20.26 -19.89 -27.35
C ALA A 633 -20.82 -21.13 -28.07
N SER A 634 -22.06 -21.50 -27.78
CA SER A 634 -22.74 -22.61 -28.46
C SER A 634 -22.91 -22.35 -29.96
N ARG A 635 -23.25 -21.13 -30.37
CA ARG A 635 -23.32 -20.76 -31.79
C ARG A 635 -21.97 -20.85 -32.46
N TYR A 636 -20.94 -20.26 -31.84
CA TYR A 636 -19.56 -20.30 -32.32
C TYR A 636 -19.05 -21.73 -32.54
N LEU A 637 -19.26 -22.62 -31.57
CA LEU A 637 -18.85 -24.03 -31.64
C LEU A 637 -19.64 -24.82 -32.68
N LYS A 638 -20.91 -24.47 -32.91
CA LYS A 638 -21.74 -25.11 -33.94
C LYS A 638 -21.26 -24.74 -35.35
N GLU A 639 -20.85 -23.50 -35.55
CA GLU A 639 -20.32 -22.98 -36.82
C GLU A 639 -18.88 -23.45 -37.07
N SER A 640 -18.11 -23.67 -36.02
CA SER A 640 -16.76 -24.24 -36.09
C SER A 640 -16.80 -25.73 -36.44
N THR A 641 -16.21 -26.13 -37.56
CA THR A 641 -16.18 -27.54 -38.00
C THR A 641 -15.03 -28.33 -37.40
N ASP A 642 -13.89 -27.67 -37.16
CA ASP A 642 -12.59 -28.33 -37.01
C ASP A 642 -12.17 -28.45 -35.54
N TRP A 643 -13.04 -28.99 -34.70
CA TRP A 643 -12.72 -29.23 -33.28
C TRP A 643 -13.18 -30.60 -32.80
N ARG A 644 -12.46 -31.12 -31.81
CA ARG A 644 -12.66 -32.46 -31.25
C ARG A 644 -13.30 -32.38 -29.87
N ILE A 645 -14.10 -33.40 -29.56
CA ILE A 645 -14.74 -33.55 -28.25
C ILE A 645 -14.62 -35.00 -27.78
N THR A 646 -14.18 -35.16 -26.55
CA THR A 646 -14.04 -36.45 -25.85
C THR A 646 -15.39 -36.94 -25.31
N THR A 647 -15.44 -38.19 -24.85
CA THR A 647 -16.69 -38.73 -24.30
C THR A 647 -17.02 -38.10 -22.94
N GLU A 648 -15.99 -37.77 -22.17
CA GLU A 648 -16.07 -37.08 -20.89
C GLU A 648 -16.62 -35.66 -21.04
N GLU A 649 -16.12 -34.90 -22.03
CA GLU A 649 -16.62 -33.56 -22.35
C GLU A 649 -18.05 -33.60 -22.91
N LEU A 650 -18.38 -34.59 -23.73
CA LEU A 650 -19.76 -34.83 -24.18
C LEU A 650 -20.70 -35.05 -23.01
N ASP A 651 -20.26 -35.78 -21.98
CA ASP A 651 -21.07 -36.00 -20.80
C ASP A 651 -21.25 -34.71 -20.00
N ALA A 652 -20.16 -34.00 -19.72
CA ALA A 652 -20.22 -32.72 -19.00
C ALA A 652 -21.11 -31.69 -19.72
N LEU A 653 -21.01 -31.58 -21.05
CA LEU A 653 -21.83 -30.66 -21.85
C LEU A 653 -23.30 -31.09 -21.90
N SER A 654 -23.58 -32.39 -21.79
CA SER A 654 -24.95 -32.91 -21.77
C SER A 654 -25.73 -32.62 -20.48
N ASP A 655 -25.04 -32.19 -19.42
CA ASP A 655 -25.60 -31.67 -18.16
C ASP A 655 -25.82 -30.16 -18.16
N HIS A 656 -25.40 -29.45 -19.20
CA HIS A 656 -25.41 -27.99 -19.24
C HIS A 656 -26.83 -27.41 -19.16
N ILE A 657 -27.03 -26.29 -18.45
CA ILE A 657 -28.34 -25.64 -18.31
C ILE A 657 -28.92 -25.13 -19.64
N ASP A 658 -28.08 -24.54 -20.50
CA ASP A 658 -28.42 -24.12 -21.88
C ASP A 658 -28.77 -25.33 -22.80
N PRO A 659 -29.99 -25.38 -23.36
CA PRO A 659 -30.38 -26.39 -24.34
C PRO A 659 -29.50 -26.45 -25.60
N LEU A 660 -28.93 -25.34 -26.07
CA LEU A 660 -28.08 -25.37 -27.27
C LEU A 660 -26.76 -26.10 -27.01
N ALA A 661 -26.13 -25.86 -25.86
CA ALA A 661 -24.95 -26.60 -25.41
C ALA A 661 -25.24 -28.11 -25.36
N ARG A 662 -26.35 -28.53 -24.75
CA ARG A 662 -26.78 -29.95 -24.76
C ARG A 662 -27.02 -30.48 -26.17
N GLY A 663 -27.61 -29.67 -27.04
CA GLY A 663 -27.82 -29.99 -28.46
C GLY A 663 -26.53 -30.25 -29.22
N ILE A 664 -25.46 -29.48 -28.95
CA ILE A 664 -24.12 -29.73 -29.49
C ILE A 664 -23.62 -31.10 -29.05
N ALA A 665 -23.71 -31.41 -27.74
CA ALA A 665 -23.31 -32.70 -27.21
C ALA A 665 -24.01 -33.87 -27.94
N TYR A 666 -25.33 -33.81 -28.07
CA TYR A 666 -26.09 -34.88 -28.74
C TYR A 666 -25.80 -34.97 -30.25
N SER A 667 -25.57 -33.82 -30.90
CA SER A 667 -25.27 -33.79 -32.33
C SER A 667 -23.90 -34.40 -32.65
N ARG A 668 -22.91 -34.22 -31.78
CA ARG A 668 -21.55 -34.73 -31.92
C ARG A 668 -21.37 -36.15 -31.40
N ALA A 669 -22.20 -36.60 -30.45
CA ALA A 669 -22.21 -37.98 -29.99
C ALA A 669 -22.53 -38.97 -31.12
N SER A 670 -21.81 -40.09 -31.13
CA SER A 670 -21.95 -41.19 -32.08
C SER A 670 -22.57 -42.41 -31.41
N ALA A 671 -23.73 -42.86 -31.90
CA ALA A 671 -24.37 -44.08 -31.42
C ALA A 671 -23.63 -45.37 -31.80
N ALA A 672 -22.62 -45.29 -32.68
CA ALA A 672 -21.71 -46.39 -32.99
C ALA A 672 -20.65 -46.61 -31.89
N ASN A 673 -20.34 -45.59 -31.09
CA ASN A 673 -19.45 -45.72 -29.94
C ASN A 673 -20.25 -46.19 -28.71
N PRO A 674 -19.93 -47.33 -28.07
CA PRO A 674 -20.70 -47.86 -26.94
C PRO A 674 -20.84 -46.91 -25.75
N ALA A 675 -19.80 -46.14 -25.42
CA ALA A 675 -19.82 -45.21 -24.29
C ALA A 675 -20.72 -44.01 -24.58
N GLN A 676 -20.62 -43.44 -25.79
CA GLN A 676 -21.47 -42.33 -26.22
C GLN A 676 -22.91 -42.77 -26.49
N ARG A 677 -23.14 -44.02 -26.88
CA ARG A 677 -24.49 -44.60 -26.96
C ARG A 677 -25.17 -44.65 -25.60
N ARG A 678 -24.46 -45.14 -24.56
CA ARG A 678 -24.98 -45.15 -23.18
C ARG A 678 -25.31 -43.75 -22.66
N LEU A 679 -24.47 -42.76 -22.99
CA LEU A 679 -24.77 -41.34 -22.74
C LEU A 679 -26.12 -40.95 -23.35
N LEU A 680 -26.31 -41.18 -24.65
CA LEU A 680 -27.54 -40.84 -25.37
C LEU A 680 -28.77 -41.56 -24.79
N GLU A 681 -28.67 -42.86 -24.49
CA GLU A 681 -29.76 -43.64 -23.88
C GLU A 681 -30.14 -43.14 -22.48
N ARG A 682 -29.14 -42.73 -21.67
CA ARG A 682 -29.37 -42.10 -20.36
C ARG A 682 -30.08 -40.76 -20.52
N ARG A 683 -29.58 -39.90 -21.41
CA ARG A 683 -30.09 -38.54 -21.62
C ARG A 683 -31.48 -38.52 -22.27
N GLN A 684 -31.81 -39.49 -23.12
CA GLN A 684 -33.16 -39.63 -23.67
C GLN A 684 -34.25 -39.66 -22.59
N LYS A 685 -33.95 -40.29 -21.44
CA LYS A 685 -34.88 -40.43 -20.30
C LYS A 685 -35.00 -39.17 -19.44
N LEU A 686 -33.97 -38.31 -19.47
CA LEU A 686 -33.83 -37.14 -18.60
C LEU A 686 -34.08 -35.81 -19.32
N GLU A 687 -33.93 -35.76 -20.63
CA GLU A 687 -34.07 -34.52 -21.42
C GLU A 687 -35.52 -34.06 -21.44
N ASN A 688 -35.74 -32.81 -21.05
CA ASN A 688 -37.07 -32.18 -20.95
C ASN A 688 -37.42 -31.36 -22.19
N ASN A 689 -36.45 -31.07 -23.06
CA ASN A 689 -36.68 -30.40 -24.35
C ASN A 689 -37.06 -31.42 -25.44
N ASP A 690 -38.29 -31.34 -25.94
CA ASP A 690 -38.82 -32.28 -26.93
C ASP A 690 -38.02 -32.31 -28.25
N ALA A 691 -37.47 -31.18 -28.69
CA ALA A 691 -36.67 -31.12 -29.91
C ALA A 691 -35.35 -31.88 -29.74
N LEU A 692 -34.68 -31.71 -28.59
CA LEU A 692 -33.45 -32.45 -28.27
C LEU A 692 -33.72 -33.93 -28.03
N ARG A 693 -34.84 -34.26 -27.36
CA ARG A 693 -35.26 -35.66 -27.18
C ARG A 693 -35.48 -36.37 -28.52
N LYS A 694 -36.13 -35.70 -29.50
CA LYS A 694 -36.29 -36.21 -30.87
C LYS A 694 -34.94 -36.40 -31.58
N LEU A 695 -34.00 -35.46 -31.41
CA LEU A 695 -32.64 -35.59 -31.95
C LEU A 695 -31.95 -36.85 -31.42
N ILE A 696 -32.00 -37.10 -30.11
CA ILE A 696 -31.41 -38.28 -29.48
C ILE A 696 -32.03 -39.58 -30.05
N ILE A 697 -33.36 -39.65 -30.15
CA ILE A 697 -34.07 -40.81 -30.71
C ILE A 697 -33.63 -41.07 -32.16
N SER A 698 -33.52 -40.00 -32.97
CA SER A 698 -33.08 -40.12 -34.36
C SER A 698 -31.65 -40.65 -34.50
N LYS A 699 -30.76 -40.29 -33.55
CA LYS A 699 -29.38 -40.78 -33.50
C LYS A 699 -29.31 -42.25 -33.10
N LEU A 700 -30.07 -42.67 -32.09
CA LEU A 700 -30.08 -44.05 -31.60
C LEU A 700 -30.70 -45.04 -32.61
N SER A 701 -31.66 -44.58 -33.42
CA SER A 701 -32.35 -45.41 -34.43
C SER A 701 -31.57 -45.59 -35.73
N ARG A 702 -30.68 -44.66 -36.10
CA ARG A 702 -29.83 -44.77 -37.32
C ARG A 702 -28.73 -45.84 -37.25
N THR A 703 -28.59 -46.54 -36.12
CA THR A 703 -27.54 -47.54 -35.87
C THR A 703 -28.10 -48.92 -35.52
N GLN A 704 -29.42 -49.09 -35.70
CA GLN A 704 -30.08 -50.38 -35.87
C GLN A 704 -30.15 -50.67 -37.37
#